data_AF-A0A2P6JSQ3-F1
#
_entry.id   AF-A0A2P6JSQ3-F1
#
_cell.length_a   1.000
_cell.length_b   1.000
_cell.length_c   1.000
_cell.angle_alpha   90.00
_cell.angle_beta   90.00
_cell.angle_gamma   90.00
#
_symmetry.space_group_name_H-M   'P 1'
#
loop_
_entity.id
_entity.type
_entity.pdbx_description
1 polymer ?
#
loop_
_entity_poly.entity_id
_entity_poly.type
_entity_poly.pdbx_seq_one_letter_code
_entity_poly.pdbx_strand_id
1 'polypeptide(L)'
;MDRNTRVLTAARGLRTPAVGIALTLLAGCFSGSGSSSRSGELSQGIFVDSVVAGLSFSTASQQGMTDAAGTFEYRPGESVSFAVGGIRLGSAAGQELITPVELVPDADPADAAVVNIARLLQSLDADGNLVNGIQISAEIDQAVAEYVQQHRLEELDFGDDEVFEQVMAGLVASLNQAGVFDENAAARQRSPRGRLQAWQHLQDSLAQLDGAELNHQRLPVLFIHGGAGSASQFESQAQRFRANGYPLEHVAVYEYNTATGQDPFDPEQAAARNAKINAIIDQLLLSTGAQKINLVGHSMGTRVSLVYLSEEENAAKVGRYVSVDGTEVDHLPGNVPTLALWGQYVDRSVVGAENVYPPAEAPVGHIEVATSADSFERMYRFFNGEAPETSIIPQAEGEQVWIAGKAHIFPENIGAEGMTLEIYESDPNTGLRLSDVPLYRHQIDADGAWGPVRINRDATHEYALLHPEPGNDQYFYREGYGQDSFLVRLNTSLPGTGVGQYLHRSAAHTNIIIGRDKELWGDQGDNNDRLTVNDVEVVTELTAPLLQRLSSLFLHDRDSDQRSNLAAPDPLFHRLPFMSGLDLFLPASPQASETIEVRLQPRGGGADQVINVPNWPSDGVRSISVQFKDYAPTAAQD
;
A
#
# COMPACT_ATOMS: atom_id res chain seq x y z
N MET A 1 -43.05 7.65 48.50
CA MET A 1 -41.93 7.35 49.42
C MET A 1 -40.70 7.32 48.54
N ASP A 2 -40.13 8.45 48.14
CA ASP A 2 -39.44 9.51 48.88
C ASP A 2 -37.92 9.23 49.03
N ARG A 3 -37.13 10.23 48.59
CA ARG A 3 -35.67 10.53 48.76
C ARG A 3 -34.68 9.90 47.76
N ASN A 4 -34.02 10.68 46.87
CA ASN A 4 -32.88 11.61 47.06
C ASN A 4 -31.71 10.95 47.84
N THR A 5 -30.42 10.99 47.45
CA THR A 5 -29.58 12.16 47.14
C THR A 5 -28.14 11.74 46.67
N ARG A 6 -27.63 12.38 45.60
CA ARG A 6 -26.27 12.95 45.32
C ARG A 6 -24.91 12.20 45.44
N VAL A 7 -24.18 12.30 44.30
CA VAL A 7 -22.82 12.91 44.05
C VAL A 7 -21.57 12.24 44.63
N LEU A 8 -20.60 11.96 43.73
CA LEU A 8 -19.19 12.40 43.82
C LEU A 8 -18.46 12.19 42.48
N THR A 9 -18.33 13.25 41.69
CA THR A 9 -17.36 13.38 40.59
C THR A 9 -16.06 13.92 41.15
N ALA A 10 -14.96 13.18 41.01
CA ALA A 10 -13.62 13.62 41.38
C ALA A 10 -12.83 14.04 40.14
N ALA A 11 -12.37 15.29 40.15
CA ALA A 11 -11.52 15.89 39.15
C ALA A 11 -10.12 15.24 39.10
N ARG A 12 -9.58 15.04 37.89
CA ARG A 12 -8.13 14.94 37.64
C ARG A 12 -7.78 15.73 36.37
N GLY A 13 -6.74 16.53 36.50
CA GLY A 13 -6.43 17.65 35.62
C GLY A 13 -5.73 17.26 34.33
N LEU A 14 -6.08 18.00 33.28
CA LEU A 14 -5.34 18.09 32.03
C LEU A 14 -3.98 18.73 32.27
N ARG A 15 -2.92 18.06 31.81
CA ARG A 15 -1.65 18.67 31.44
C ARG A 15 -1.42 18.37 29.96
N THR A 16 -1.69 19.36 29.12
CA THR A 16 -1.32 19.40 27.71
C THR A 16 0.08 19.99 27.56
N PRO A 17 0.96 19.44 26.72
CA PRO A 17 1.90 20.24 25.96
C PRO A 17 1.29 20.51 24.58
N ALA A 18 1.22 21.79 24.24
CA ALA A 18 0.73 22.31 22.98
C ALA A 18 1.87 22.42 21.97
N VAL A 19 1.65 21.93 20.74
CA VAL A 19 1.96 22.64 19.49
C VAL A 19 0.92 22.15 18.47
N GLY A 20 -0.21 22.86 18.42
CA GLY A 20 -1.24 22.70 17.39
C GLY A 20 -1.16 23.89 16.45
N ILE A 21 -1.17 23.63 15.15
CA ILE A 21 -1.24 24.62 14.08
C ILE A 21 -2.54 25.43 14.28
N ALA A 22 -2.39 26.71 14.62
CA ALA A 22 -3.52 27.59 14.82
C ALA A 22 -3.99 28.17 13.47
N LEU A 23 -5.02 27.58 12.88
CA LEU A 23 -5.87 28.31 11.94
C LEU A 23 -6.66 29.36 12.72
N THR A 24 -6.16 30.59 12.74
CA THR A 24 -6.91 31.75 13.24
C THR A 24 -8.00 32.14 12.25
N LEU A 25 -9.21 31.59 12.44
CA LEU A 25 -10.45 32.13 11.88
C LEU A 25 -10.75 33.49 12.55
N LEU A 26 -10.36 34.58 11.90
CA LEU A 26 -10.76 35.94 12.27
C LEU A 26 -12.24 36.15 11.93
N ALA A 27 -13.12 35.87 12.89
CA ALA A 27 -14.49 36.37 12.88
C ALA A 27 -14.49 37.89 13.14
N GLY A 28 -14.43 38.68 12.06
CA GLY A 28 -14.59 40.13 12.09
C GLY A 28 -16.05 40.54 12.24
N CYS A 29 -16.43 41.09 13.39
CA CYS A 29 -17.66 41.87 13.56
C CYS A 29 -17.66 43.10 12.64
N PHE A 30 -18.60 43.18 11.69
CA PHE A 30 -18.90 44.43 10.98
C PHE A 30 -20.35 44.86 11.23
N SER A 31 -20.51 45.87 12.09
CA SER A 31 -21.70 46.72 12.18
C SER A 31 -21.29 48.09 11.62
N GLY A 32 -21.76 48.40 10.41
CA GLY A 32 -21.51 49.68 9.76
C GLY A 32 -22.31 49.81 8.46
N SER A 33 -23.45 50.48 8.53
CA SER A 33 -24.32 50.80 7.39
C SER A 33 -23.67 51.82 6.45
N GLY A 34 -23.51 51.46 5.18
CA GLY A 34 -23.07 52.36 4.11
C GLY A 34 -23.32 51.75 2.73
N SER A 35 -24.47 52.05 2.13
CA SER A 35 -24.82 51.65 0.76
C SER A 35 -23.92 52.37 -0.24
N SER A 36 -22.98 51.63 -0.83
CA SER A 36 -22.37 51.93 -2.12
C SER A 36 -22.20 50.62 -2.90
N SER A 37 -22.47 50.67 -4.20
CA SER A 37 -22.54 49.55 -5.15
C SER A 37 -21.29 48.66 -5.13
N ARG A 38 -21.40 47.38 -4.75
CA ARG A 38 -20.31 46.39 -4.85
C ARG A 38 -20.12 45.93 -6.29
N SER A 39 -19.14 46.52 -6.96
CA SER A 39 -18.46 45.93 -8.12
C SER A 39 -17.08 45.45 -7.67
N GLY A 40 -16.82 44.14 -7.70
CA GLY A 40 -15.47 43.54 -7.73
C GLY A 40 -14.58 43.72 -6.48
N GLU A 41 -14.97 43.15 -5.33
CA GLU A 41 -14.01 42.89 -4.24
C GLU A 41 -13.06 41.74 -4.65
N LEU A 42 -11.77 41.90 -4.32
CA LEU A 42 -10.76 40.85 -4.46
C LEU A 42 -11.02 39.78 -3.40
N SER A 43 -10.99 38.52 -3.83
CA SER A 43 -11.04 37.32 -3.00
C SER A 43 -9.67 36.65 -2.98
N GLN A 44 -9.42 35.84 -1.95
CA GLN A 44 -8.18 35.10 -1.79
C GLN A 44 -8.50 33.60 -1.80
N GLY A 45 -7.65 32.82 -2.46
CA GLY A 45 -7.69 31.36 -2.45
C GLY A 45 -6.33 30.78 -2.09
N ILE A 46 -6.27 29.47 -1.87
CA ILE A 46 -5.05 28.73 -1.52
C ILE A 46 -4.89 27.55 -2.49
N PHE A 47 -3.66 27.34 -2.99
CA PHE A 47 -3.31 26.16 -3.78
C PHE A 47 -2.74 25.05 -2.88
N VAL A 48 -3.29 23.83 -2.95
CA VAL A 48 -2.96 22.71 -2.04
C VAL A 48 -2.65 21.38 -2.77
N ASP A 49 -1.42 20.92 -2.59
CA ASP A 49 -0.86 19.57 -2.64
C ASP A 49 0.22 19.55 -1.53
N SER A 50 -0.23 19.66 -0.27
CA SER A 50 0.33 20.58 0.74
C SER A 50 0.35 22.05 0.27
N VAL A 51 0.48 23.04 1.15
CA VAL A 51 0.48 24.44 0.67
C VAL A 51 1.60 24.67 -0.34
N VAL A 52 1.30 25.18 -1.53
CA VAL A 52 2.29 25.32 -2.62
C VAL A 52 2.67 26.79 -2.84
N ALA A 53 3.91 27.13 -2.49
CA ALA A 53 4.48 28.46 -2.67
C ALA A 53 5.29 28.56 -3.98
N GLY A 54 5.24 29.72 -4.64
CA GLY A 54 6.05 30.02 -5.82
C GLY A 54 5.42 29.63 -7.16
N LEU A 55 4.13 29.30 -7.21
CA LEU A 55 3.41 29.10 -8.48
C LEU A 55 3.01 30.44 -9.08
N SER A 56 3.28 30.63 -10.36
CA SER A 56 2.74 31.78 -11.09
C SER A 56 1.24 31.59 -11.32
N PHE A 57 0.44 32.62 -11.01
CA PHE A 57 -0.99 32.62 -11.28
C PHE A 57 -1.38 33.84 -12.12
N SER A 58 -2.40 33.67 -12.96
CA SER A 58 -2.97 34.76 -13.76
C SER A 58 -4.48 34.61 -13.90
N THR A 59 -5.19 35.71 -13.76
CA THR A 59 -6.62 35.86 -14.04
C THR A 59 -6.83 36.96 -15.08
N ALA A 60 -8.09 37.26 -15.42
CA ALA A 60 -8.41 38.38 -16.29
C ALA A 60 -7.99 39.75 -15.70
N SER A 61 -7.83 39.86 -14.38
CA SER A 61 -7.51 41.12 -13.70
C SER A 61 -6.29 41.09 -12.79
N GLN A 62 -5.88 39.92 -12.30
CA GLN A 62 -4.76 39.74 -11.37
C GLN A 62 -3.66 38.87 -11.99
N GLN A 63 -2.44 39.05 -11.51
CA GLN A 63 -1.30 38.16 -11.77
C GLN A 63 -0.33 38.23 -10.61
N GLY A 64 0.36 37.14 -10.32
CA GLY A 64 1.31 37.08 -9.22
C GLY A 64 1.94 35.71 -9.06
N MET A 65 2.53 35.50 -7.89
CA MET A 65 3.05 34.22 -7.43
C MET A 65 2.30 33.82 -6.15
N THR A 66 2.05 32.53 -5.94
CA THR A 66 1.54 32.05 -4.65
C THR A 66 2.56 32.33 -3.55
N ASP A 67 2.08 32.84 -2.41
CA ASP A 67 2.96 33.15 -1.27
C ASP A 67 3.31 31.90 -0.44
N ALA A 68 4.02 32.09 0.67
CA ALA A 68 4.44 30.99 1.56
C ALA A 68 3.27 30.21 2.20
N ALA A 69 2.06 30.77 2.21
CA ALA A 69 0.85 30.08 2.65
C ALA A 69 0.05 29.52 1.47
N GLY A 70 0.62 29.51 0.27
CA GLY A 70 -0.01 29.06 -0.97
C GLY A 70 -1.07 30.00 -1.51
N THR A 71 -1.13 31.25 -1.03
CA THR A 71 -2.28 32.12 -1.31
C THR A 71 -2.16 32.84 -2.65
N PHE A 72 -3.29 33.02 -3.34
CA PHE A 72 -3.41 33.80 -4.57
C PHE A 72 -4.66 34.70 -4.52
N GLU A 73 -4.66 35.76 -5.32
CA GLU A 73 -5.78 36.70 -5.43
C GLU A 73 -6.58 36.49 -6.71
N TYR A 74 -7.91 36.56 -6.62
CA TYR A 74 -8.80 36.48 -7.77
C TYR A 74 -10.05 37.34 -7.55
N ARG A 75 -10.84 37.59 -8.60
CA ARG A 75 -12.19 38.13 -8.45
C ARG A 75 -13.22 37.03 -8.67
N PRO A 76 -14.31 36.97 -7.87
CA PRO A 76 -15.36 35.98 -8.07
C PRO A 76 -15.88 35.95 -9.52
N GLY A 77 -15.92 34.76 -10.12
CA GLY A 77 -16.35 34.54 -11.50
C GLY A 77 -15.24 34.59 -12.55
N GLU A 78 -14.01 34.96 -12.18
CA GLU A 78 -12.83 34.80 -13.05
C GLU A 78 -12.29 33.38 -13.00
N SER A 79 -11.62 32.96 -14.07
CA SER A 79 -10.77 31.76 -14.07
C SER A 79 -9.34 32.13 -13.70
N VAL A 80 -8.67 31.24 -12.96
CA VAL A 80 -7.28 31.36 -12.54
C VAL A 80 -6.48 30.27 -13.25
N SER A 81 -5.41 30.65 -13.94
CA SER A 81 -4.44 29.72 -14.54
C SER A 81 -3.17 29.66 -13.70
N PHE A 82 -2.61 28.46 -13.51
CA PHE A 82 -1.38 28.24 -12.76
C PHE A 82 -0.26 27.71 -13.66
N ALA A 83 0.97 28.12 -13.40
CA ALA A 83 2.17 27.65 -14.09
C ALA A 83 3.41 27.67 -13.18
N VAL A 84 4.39 26.82 -13.48
CA VAL A 84 5.70 26.75 -12.81
C VAL A 84 6.81 26.79 -13.86
N GLY A 85 7.74 27.75 -13.77
CA GLY A 85 8.80 27.94 -14.76
C GLY A 85 8.31 27.97 -16.21
N GLY A 86 7.09 28.48 -16.45
CA GLY A 86 6.47 28.50 -17.78
C GLY A 86 5.77 27.20 -18.22
N ILE A 87 5.82 26.11 -17.45
CA ILE A 87 4.97 24.92 -17.66
C ILE A 87 3.56 25.25 -17.19
N ARG A 88 2.58 25.23 -18.10
CA ARG A 88 1.17 25.44 -17.75
C ARG A 88 0.61 24.21 -17.04
N LEU A 89 0.24 24.34 -15.76
CA LEU A 89 -0.34 23.25 -14.97
C LEU A 89 -1.83 23.04 -15.30
N GLY A 90 -2.54 24.13 -15.58
CA GLY A 90 -3.97 24.09 -15.87
C GLY A 90 -4.68 25.36 -15.42
N SER A 91 -6.01 25.31 -15.38
CA SER A 91 -6.84 26.45 -14.99
C SER A 91 -8.15 25.99 -14.38
N ALA A 92 -8.59 26.68 -13.34
CA ALA A 92 -9.85 26.41 -12.65
C ALA A 92 -10.68 27.70 -12.52
N ALA A 93 -11.92 27.57 -12.05
CA ALA A 93 -12.68 28.72 -11.56
C ALA A 93 -12.01 29.27 -10.29
N GLY A 94 -11.94 30.60 -10.13
CA GLY A 94 -11.42 31.21 -8.92
C GLY A 94 -12.31 30.87 -7.72
N GLN A 95 -11.71 30.22 -6.72
CA GLN A 95 -12.38 29.74 -5.51
C GLN A 95 -11.40 29.72 -4.32
N GLU A 96 -11.90 29.48 -3.12
CA GLU A 96 -11.10 29.55 -1.87
C GLU A 96 -10.01 28.46 -1.78
N LEU A 97 -10.21 27.33 -2.44
CA LEU A 97 -9.30 26.18 -2.41
C LEU A 97 -9.16 25.59 -3.81
N ILE A 98 -7.93 25.48 -4.30
CA ILE A 98 -7.62 24.82 -5.58
C ILE A 98 -6.56 23.75 -5.30
N THR A 99 -6.77 22.54 -5.78
CA THR A 99 -5.79 21.46 -5.76
C THR A 99 -5.43 21.08 -7.21
N PRO A 100 -4.45 20.19 -7.44
CA PRO A 100 -4.22 19.61 -8.77
C PRO A 100 -5.48 19.01 -9.41
N VAL A 101 -6.44 18.51 -8.61
CA VAL A 101 -7.70 17.93 -9.11
C VAL A 101 -8.52 18.98 -9.87
N GLU A 102 -8.71 20.18 -9.31
CA GLU A 102 -9.52 21.23 -9.94
C GLU A 102 -8.90 21.85 -11.19
N LEU A 103 -7.59 21.63 -11.44
CA LEU A 103 -6.93 22.09 -12.66
C LEU A 103 -7.31 21.25 -13.88
N VAL A 104 -7.77 20.03 -13.68
CA VAL A 104 -8.11 19.07 -14.74
C VAL A 104 -9.63 18.89 -14.77
N PRO A 105 -10.32 19.31 -15.84
CA PRO A 105 -11.77 19.21 -15.92
C PRO A 105 -12.27 17.77 -15.77
N ASP A 106 -13.28 17.57 -14.93
CA ASP A 106 -13.97 16.28 -14.70
C ASP A 106 -13.05 15.14 -14.21
N ALA A 107 -11.85 15.46 -13.72
CA ALA A 107 -10.90 14.47 -13.23
C ALA A 107 -11.20 14.03 -11.80
N ASP A 108 -10.84 12.78 -11.50
CA ASP A 108 -10.67 12.32 -10.12
C ASP A 108 -9.19 12.42 -9.70
N PRO A 109 -8.87 12.23 -8.41
CA PRO A 109 -7.49 12.35 -7.95
C PRO A 109 -6.48 11.35 -8.56
N ALA A 110 -6.93 10.25 -9.16
CA ALA A 110 -6.08 9.23 -9.77
C ALA A 110 -5.90 9.43 -11.29
N ASP A 111 -6.58 10.42 -11.89
CA ASP A 111 -6.39 10.82 -13.28
C ASP A 111 -4.89 11.06 -13.56
N ALA A 112 -4.42 10.60 -14.72
CA ALA A 112 -3.01 10.68 -15.08
C ALA A 112 -2.49 12.12 -15.06
N ALA A 113 -3.28 13.09 -15.53
CA ALA A 113 -2.87 14.49 -15.52
C ALA A 113 -2.76 15.04 -14.09
N VAL A 114 -3.73 14.74 -13.23
CA VAL A 114 -3.72 15.16 -11.83
C VAL A 114 -2.51 14.60 -11.10
N VAL A 115 -2.25 13.30 -11.25
CA VAL A 115 -1.11 12.64 -10.61
C VAL A 115 0.21 13.20 -11.14
N ASN A 116 0.33 13.43 -12.44
CA ASN A 116 1.56 13.97 -13.03
C ASN A 116 1.79 15.45 -12.65
N ILE A 117 0.75 16.26 -12.46
CA ILE A 117 0.88 17.60 -11.87
C ILE A 117 1.42 17.49 -10.44
N ALA A 118 0.82 16.64 -9.59
CA ALA A 118 1.29 16.43 -8.21
C ALA A 118 2.75 15.95 -8.16
N ARG A 119 3.11 14.99 -9.02
CA ARG A 119 4.49 14.49 -9.15
C ARG A 119 5.47 15.59 -9.52
N LEU A 120 5.10 16.48 -10.45
CA LEU A 120 5.95 17.61 -10.83
C LEU A 120 6.16 18.52 -9.63
N LEU A 121 5.08 18.98 -8.98
CA LEU A 121 5.14 19.89 -7.83
C LEU A 121 6.00 19.33 -6.70
N GLN A 122 5.72 18.10 -6.26
CA GLN A 122 6.44 17.45 -5.18
C GLN A 122 7.90 17.16 -5.52
N SER A 123 8.23 16.92 -6.79
CA SER A 123 9.63 16.72 -7.21
C SER A 123 10.43 18.02 -7.24
N LEU A 124 9.75 19.16 -7.42
CA LEU A 124 10.36 20.49 -7.48
C LEU A 124 10.48 21.17 -6.10
N ASP A 125 10.00 20.53 -5.05
CA ASP A 125 10.11 21.06 -3.70
C ASP A 125 11.57 21.26 -3.26
N ALA A 126 11.89 22.47 -2.81
CA ALA A 126 13.27 22.94 -2.61
C ALA A 126 14.05 22.12 -1.57
N ASP A 127 13.42 21.80 -0.44
CA ASP A 127 14.03 21.01 0.63
C ASP A 127 13.61 19.53 0.60
N GLY A 128 12.59 19.21 -0.19
CA GLY A 128 12.04 17.87 -0.37
C GLY A 128 11.15 17.39 0.75
N ASN A 129 10.86 18.23 1.76
CA ASN A 129 10.03 17.91 2.90
C ASN A 129 8.59 18.35 2.67
N LEU A 130 7.82 17.46 2.04
CA LEU A 130 6.44 17.75 1.64
C LEU A 130 5.51 18.06 2.83
N VAL A 131 5.84 17.61 4.05
CA VAL A 131 5.07 17.88 5.26
C VAL A 131 5.09 19.36 5.67
N ASN A 132 6.11 20.13 5.27
CA ASN A 132 6.21 21.56 5.61
C ASN A 132 5.63 22.49 4.51
N GLY A 133 4.99 21.93 3.49
CA GLY A 133 4.56 22.62 2.27
C GLY A 133 5.44 22.27 1.08
N ILE A 134 5.05 22.69 -0.11
CA ILE A 134 5.90 22.63 -1.31
C ILE A 134 6.42 24.03 -1.59
N GLN A 135 7.74 24.19 -1.62
CA GLN A 135 8.39 25.47 -1.91
C GLN A 135 9.12 25.43 -3.25
N ILE A 136 8.59 26.16 -4.23
CA ILE A 136 9.27 26.41 -5.48
C ILE A 136 10.09 27.70 -5.32
N SER A 137 11.40 27.56 -5.13
CA SER A 137 12.30 28.72 -5.00
C SER A 137 12.43 29.47 -6.32
N ALA A 138 12.87 30.74 -6.27
CA ALA A 138 13.11 31.53 -7.48
C ALA A 138 14.20 30.90 -8.37
N GLU A 139 15.19 30.25 -7.75
CA GLU A 139 16.24 29.51 -8.45
C GLU A 139 15.68 28.28 -9.17
N ILE A 140 14.77 27.54 -8.54
CA ILE A 140 14.09 26.39 -9.15
C ILE A 140 13.19 26.86 -10.29
N ASP A 141 12.34 27.87 -10.07
CA ASP A 141 11.45 28.43 -11.09
C ASP A 141 12.24 28.90 -12.33
N GLN A 142 13.36 29.60 -12.12
CA GLN A 142 14.24 30.04 -13.20
C GLN A 142 14.87 28.85 -13.94
N ALA A 143 15.40 27.85 -13.22
CA ALA A 143 16.02 26.69 -13.85
C ALA A 143 15.00 25.83 -14.64
N VAL A 144 13.77 25.71 -14.14
CA VAL A 144 12.66 25.11 -14.88
C VAL A 144 12.37 25.93 -16.14
N ALA A 145 12.29 27.26 -16.05
CA ALA A 145 12.05 28.12 -17.21
C ALA A 145 13.12 28.00 -18.31
N GLU A 146 14.38 27.89 -17.92
CA GLU A 146 15.49 27.65 -18.86
C GLU A 146 15.35 26.28 -19.55
N TYR A 147 15.02 25.23 -18.78
CA TYR A 147 14.79 23.89 -19.33
C TYR A 147 13.59 23.86 -20.29
N VAL A 148 12.49 24.50 -19.91
CA VAL A 148 11.26 24.60 -20.71
C VAL A 148 11.51 25.30 -22.03
N GLN A 149 12.25 26.42 -22.04
CA GLN A 149 12.58 27.13 -23.29
C GLN A 149 13.45 26.30 -24.22
N GLN A 150 14.39 25.53 -23.67
CA GLN A 150 15.29 24.68 -24.45
C GLN A 150 14.55 23.49 -25.09
N HIS A 151 13.57 22.91 -24.39
CA HIS A 151 12.87 21.68 -24.80
C HIS A 151 11.45 21.93 -25.33
N ARG A 152 10.97 23.19 -25.28
CA ARG A 152 9.65 23.66 -25.77
C ARG A 152 8.49 22.94 -25.06
N LEU A 153 8.48 23.02 -23.73
CA LEU A 153 7.58 22.29 -22.83
C LEU A 153 6.48 23.18 -22.21
N GLU A 154 6.17 24.32 -22.83
CA GLU A 154 5.17 25.26 -22.30
C GLU A 154 3.76 24.64 -22.20
N GLU A 155 3.44 23.74 -23.13
CA GLU A 155 2.18 23.00 -23.22
C GLU A 155 2.44 21.48 -23.08
N LEU A 156 3.06 21.09 -21.96
CA LEU A 156 3.24 19.68 -21.60
C LEU A 156 1.87 19.00 -21.40
N ASP A 157 1.64 17.89 -22.09
CA ASP A 157 0.45 17.06 -21.88
C ASP A 157 0.68 16.15 -20.66
N PHE A 158 0.09 16.51 -19.52
CA PHE A 158 0.18 15.72 -18.30
C PHE A 158 -0.60 14.39 -18.39
N GLY A 159 -1.49 14.21 -19.37
CA GLY A 159 -2.23 12.96 -19.58
C GLY A 159 -1.41 11.88 -20.31
N ASP A 160 -0.27 12.23 -20.91
CA ASP A 160 0.62 11.30 -21.59
C ASP A 160 1.74 10.86 -20.63
N ASP A 161 1.53 9.71 -19.96
CA ASP A 161 2.49 9.16 -18.99
C ASP A 161 3.87 8.91 -19.61
N GLU A 162 3.95 8.43 -20.85
CA GLU A 162 5.24 8.10 -21.50
C GLU A 162 6.07 9.37 -21.76
N VAL A 163 5.42 10.43 -22.28
CA VAL A 163 6.07 11.72 -22.49
C VAL A 163 6.45 12.35 -21.15
N PHE A 164 5.57 12.29 -20.16
CA PHE A 164 5.81 12.86 -18.84
C PHE A 164 7.03 12.22 -18.16
N GLU A 165 7.18 10.89 -18.18
CA GLU A 165 8.35 10.20 -17.60
C GLU A 165 9.67 10.68 -18.23
N GLN A 166 9.70 10.81 -19.56
CA GLN A 166 10.90 11.26 -20.28
C GLN A 166 11.28 12.70 -19.89
N VAL A 167 10.27 13.58 -19.81
CA VAL A 167 10.46 14.98 -19.41
C VAL A 167 10.93 15.08 -17.96
N MET A 168 10.28 14.38 -17.03
CA MET A 168 10.62 14.44 -15.61
C MET A 168 12.04 13.96 -15.32
N ALA A 169 12.46 12.86 -15.93
CA ALA A 169 13.82 12.35 -15.76
C ALA A 169 14.87 13.39 -16.23
N GLY A 170 14.64 14.02 -17.38
CA GLY A 170 15.54 15.03 -17.93
C GLY A 170 15.55 16.35 -17.14
N LEU A 171 14.37 16.80 -16.70
CA LEU A 171 14.20 18.02 -15.91
C LEU A 171 14.91 17.89 -14.56
N VAL A 172 14.58 16.86 -13.77
CA VAL A 172 15.17 16.66 -12.44
C VAL A 172 16.69 16.44 -12.52
N ALA A 173 17.19 15.75 -13.53
CA ALA A 173 18.64 15.62 -13.75
C ALA A 173 19.31 16.98 -14.01
N SER A 174 18.67 17.84 -14.80
CA SER A 174 19.16 19.20 -15.11
C SER A 174 19.14 20.11 -13.88
N LEU A 175 18.08 20.02 -13.05
CA LEU A 175 17.97 20.77 -11.80
C LEU A 175 19.03 20.32 -10.77
N ASN A 176 19.25 19.02 -10.63
CA ASN A 176 20.36 18.49 -9.82
C ASN A 176 21.73 18.99 -10.27
N GLN A 177 21.95 19.08 -11.59
CA GLN A 177 23.19 19.61 -12.15
C GLN A 177 23.36 21.11 -11.86
N ALA A 178 22.26 21.86 -11.86
CA ALA A 178 22.23 23.26 -11.47
C ALA A 178 22.42 23.48 -9.96
N GLY A 179 22.21 22.44 -9.15
CA GLY A 179 22.41 22.49 -7.69
C GLY A 179 21.33 23.29 -6.97
N VAL A 180 20.09 23.27 -7.48
CA VAL A 180 18.99 24.12 -6.98
C VAL A 180 18.24 23.52 -5.78
N PHE A 181 18.40 22.22 -5.52
CA PHE A 181 17.79 21.58 -4.35
C PHE A 181 18.73 21.63 -3.15
N ASP A 182 18.16 21.75 -1.94
CA ASP A 182 18.94 21.86 -0.70
C ASP A 182 19.88 20.65 -0.51
N GLU A 183 19.45 19.44 -0.86
CA GLU A 183 20.27 18.25 -0.70
C GLU A 183 21.46 18.19 -1.66
N ASN A 184 21.47 18.98 -2.74
CA ASN A 184 22.60 19.07 -3.66
C ASN A 184 23.85 19.65 -2.97
N ALA A 185 23.68 20.48 -1.93
CA ALA A 185 24.78 20.96 -1.11
C ALA A 185 25.52 19.83 -0.38
N ALA A 186 24.85 18.71 -0.13
CA ALA A 186 25.41 17.48 0.43
C ALA A 186 25.79 16.44 -0.63
N ALA A 187 25.89 16.85 -1.90
CA ALA A 187 26.14 15.98 -3.07
C ALA A 187 25.11 14.85 -3.24
N ARG A 188 23.89 15.00 -2.70
CA ARG A 188 22.76 14.10 -2.94
C ARG A 188 21.98 14.59 -4.15
N GLN A 189 21.35 13.66 -4.87
CA GLN A 189 20.56 13.96 -6.05
C GLN A 189 19.08 13.66 -5.80
N ARG A 190 18.21 14.61 -6.14
CA ARG A 190 16.76 14.43 -6.20
C ARG A 190 16.43 13.38 -7.25
N SER A 191 15.49 12.49 -6.93
CA SER A 191 14.85 11.62 -7.91
C SER A 191 13.41 12.09 -8.14
N PRO A 192 12.84 11.91 -9.34
CA PRO A 192 11.42 12.16 -9.57
C PRO A 192 10.56 11.38 -8.57
N ARG A 193 9.50 12.00 -8.07
CA ARG A 193 8.54 11.35 -7.17
C ARG A 193 7.79 10.24 -7.92
N GLY A 194 7.71 9.06 -7.30
CA GLY A 194 6.98 7.92 -7.84
C GLY A 194 5.48 8.19 -7.91
N ARG A 195 4.79 7.59 -8.89
CA ARG A 195 3.36 7.82 -9.16
C ARG A 195 2.48 7.62 -7.92
N LEU A 196 2.54 6.43 -7.31
CA LEU A 196 1.72 6.11 -6.14
C LEU A 196 2.07 7.01 -4.94
N GLN A 197 3.35 7.31 -4.73
CA GLN A 197 3.80 8.17 -3.62
C GLN A 197 3.29 9.61 -3.77
N ALA A 198 3.26 10.14 -4.99
CA ALA A 198 2.73 11.46 -5.25
C ALA A 198 1.22 11.54 -5.04
N TRP A 199 0.52 10.51 -5.52
CA TRP A 199 -0.90 10.38 -5.26
C TRP A 199 -1.21 10.22 -3.77
N GLN A 200 -0.43 9.43 -3.03
CA GLN A 200 -0.61 9.24 -1.58
C GLN A 200 -0.45 10.55 -0.81
N HIS A 201 0.55 11.37 -1.14
CA HIS A 201 0.73 12.69 -0.54
C HIS A 201 -0.44 13.64 -0.86
N LEU A 202 -0.92 13.64 -2.11
CA LEU A 202 -2.11 14.40 -2.50
C LEU A 202 -3.34 13.93 -1.72
N GLN A 203 -3.53 12.61 -1.56
CA GLN A 203 -4.62 12.06 -0.75
C GLN A 203 -4.53 12.47 0.72
N ASP A 204 -3.33 12.44 1.32
CA ASP A 204 -3.14 12.91 2.69
C ASP A 204 -3.54 14.39 2.82
N SER A 205 -3.19 15.22 1.83
CA SER A 205 -3.60 16.63 1.76
C SER A 205 -5.12 16.81 1.65
N LEU A 206 -5.77 16.05 0.77
CA LEU A 206 -7.23 16.07 0.59
C LEU A 206 -7.95 15.60 1.86
N ALA A 207 -7.48 14.53 2.50
CA ALA A 207 -8.04 14.03 3.74
C ALA A 207 -7.94 15.06 4.86
N GLN A 208 -6.82 15.79 4.98
CA GLN A 208 -6.67 16.87 5.97
C GLN A 208 -7.62 18.04 5.70
N LEU A 209 -7.86 18.39 4.44
CA LEU A 209 -8.85 19.41 4.05
C LEU A 209 -10.27 18.98 4.44
N ASP A 210 -10.56 17.67 4.36
CA ASP A 210 -11.82 17.07 4.82
C ASP A 210 -11.88 16.83 6.34
N GLY A 211 -10.83 17.20 7.09
CA GLY A 211 -10.79 17.19 8.55
C GLY A 211 -10.15 15.96 9.19
N ALA A 212 -9.45 15.12 8.42
CA ALA A 212 -8.70 13.98 8.97
C ALA A 212 -7.54 14.44 9.87
N GLU A 213 -7.40 13.81 11.05
CA GLU A 213 -6.31 14.07 11.99
C GLU A 213 -5.07 13.22 11.65
N LEU A 214 -4.28 13.68 10.67
CA LEU A 214 -2.99 13.05 10.33
C LEU A 214 -1.86 13.57 11.24
N ASN A 215 -1.07 12.64 11.79
CA ASN A 215 0.07 12.95 12.65
C ASN A 215 1.39 12.77 11.91
N HIS A 216 1.80 13.84 11.22
CA HIS A 216 3.05 13.89 10.48
C HIS A 216 4.32 13.82 11.34
N GLN A 217 4.21 13.96 12.68
CA GLN A 217 5.35 13.82 13.60
C GLN A 217 5.70 12.35 13.90
N ARG A 218 4.85 11.40 13.50
CA ARG A 218 5.14 9.97 13.62
C ARG A 218 6.33 9.63 12.72
N LEU A 219 7.26 8.83 13.22
CA LEU A 219 8.35 8.34 12.36
C LEU A 219 7.78 7.39 11.29
N PRO A 220 8.23 7.50 10.03
CA PRO A 220 7.84 6.56 8.99
C PRO A 220 8.20 5.12 9.34
N VAL A 221 7.45 4.16 8.83
CA VAL A 221 7.62 2.73 9.06
C VAL A 221 8.07 2.07 7.77
N LEU A 222 9.18 1.32 7.83
CA LEU A 222 9.64 0.45 6.75
C LEU A 222 9.47 -1.01 7.13
N PHE A 223 8.72 -1.77 6.34
CA PHE A 223 8.59 -3.23 6.48
C PHE A 223 9.49 -3.99 5.49
N ILE A 224 10.17 -5.04 5.97
CA ILE A 224 10.99 -5.96 5.17
C ILE A 224 10.47 -7.38 5.35
N HIS A 225 10.00 -7.99 4.25
CA HIS A 225 9.36 -9.30 4.25
C HIS A 225 10.35 -10.47 4.37
N GLY A 226 9.79 -11.65 4.67
CA GLY A 226 10.50 -12.93 4.77
C GLY A 226 10.71 -13.66 3.44
N GLY A 227 11.31 -14.86 3.50
CA GLY A 227 11.47 -15.71 2.32
C GLY A 227 10.13 -16.18 1.79
N ALA A 228 9.96 -16.18 0.45
CA ALA A 228 8.68 -16.40 -0.22
C ALA A 228 7.56 -15.44 0.23
N GLY A 229 7.92 -14.29 0.79
CA GLY A 229 7.01 -13.24 1.24
C GLY A 229 6.91 -12.07 0.28
N SER A 230 6.07 -11.10 0.64
CA SER A 230 5.88 -9.84 -0.06
C SER A 230 5.30 -8.80 0.91
N ALA A 231 4.98 -7.60 0.41
CA ALA A 231 4.25 -6.60 1.17
C ALA A 231 2.84 -7.02 1.59
N SER A 232 2.27 -8.09 1.04
CA SER A 232 0.94 -8.58 1.43
C SER A 232 0.84 -8.87 2.92
N GLN A 233 1.94 -9.34 3.53
CA GLN A 233 2.07 -9.62 4.96
C GLN A 233 2.07 -8.37 5.86
N PHE A 234 2.02 -7.18 5.25
CA PHE A 234 1.90 -5.89 5.94
C PHE A 234 0.69 -5.08 5.47
N GLU A 235 -0.14 -5.62 4.58
CA GLU A 235 -1.34 -4.95 4.04
C GLU A 235 -2.30 -4.55 5.17
N SER A 236 -2.67 -5.52 6.04
CA SER A 236 -3.53 -5.29 7.19
C SER A 236 -2.89 -4.37 8.25
N GLN A 237 -1.55 -4.38 8.37
CA GLN A 237 -0.84 -3.50 9.31
C GLN A 237 -0.80 -2.06 8.84
N ALA A 238 -0.52 -1.81 7.56
CA ALA A 238 -0.57 -0.47 6.96
C ALA A 238 -1.97 0.17 7.16
N GLN A 239 -3.01 -0.64 6.94
CA GLN A 239 -4.40 -0.28 7.19
C GLN A 239 -4.68 0.12 8.65
N ARG A 240 -4.13 -0.62 9.62
CA ARG A 240 -4.24 -0.28 11.05
C ARG A 240 -3.42 0.95 11.42
N PHE A 241 -2.23 1.15 10.86
CA PHE A 241 -1.45 2.38 11.08
C PHE A 241 -2.22 3.62 10.63
N ARG A 242 -2.81 3.58 9.43
CA ARG A 242 -3.64 4.68 8.91
C ARG A 242 -4.86 4.97 9.78
N ALA A 243 -5.53 3.92 10.27
CA ALA A 243 -6.65 4.05 11.21
C ALA A 243 -6.27 4.73 12.54
N ASN A 244 -4.97 4.92 12.80
CA ASN A 244 -4.43 5.58 13.98
C ASN A 244 -3.61 6.83 13.62
N GLY A 245 -3.97 7.51 12.52
CA GLY A 245 -3.45 8.82 12.15
C GLY A 245 -2.06 8.83 11.50
N TYR A 246 -1.55 7.68 11.03
CA TYR A 246 -0.38 7.70 10.15
C TYR A 246 -0.78 8.18 8.75
N PRO A 247 -0.06 9.16 8.17
CA PRO A 247 -0.18 9.49 6.75
C PRO A 247 0.12 8.28 5.86
N LEU A 248 -0.46 8.26 4.66
CA LEU A 248 -0.20 7.22 3.67
C LEU A 248 1.27 7.15 3.29
N GLU A 249 1.91 8.30 3.12
CA GLU A 249 3.32 8.37 2.72
C GLU A 249 4.31 7.90 3.81
N HIS A 250 3.84 7.72 5.04
CA HIS A 250 4.68 7.28 6.17
C HIS A 250 4.84 5.77 6.24
N VAL A 251 4.18 4.98 5.39
CA VAL A 251 4.29 3.50 5.40
C VAL A 251 4.91 3.02 4.10
N ALA A 252 6.10 2.43 4.22
CA ALA A 252 6.84 1.85 3.09
C ALA A 252 7.14 0.37 3.29
N VAL A 253 7.43 -0.30 2.18
CA VAL A 253 7.81 -1.70 2.12
C VAL A 253 9.05 -1.86 1.26
N TYR A 254 9.95 -2.74 1.64
CA TYR A 254 11.06 -3.19 0.80
C TYR A 254 10.82 -4.62 0.35
N GLU A 255 10.62 -4.78 -0.96
CA GLU A 255 10.47 -6.08 -1.60
C GLU A 255 11.74 -6.46 -2.36
N TYR A 256 12.13 -7.72 -2.24
CA TYR A 256 13.37 -8.22 -2.81
C TYR A 256 13.24 -9.69 -3.22
N ASN A 257 14.20 -10.13 -4.04
CA ASN A 257 14.28 -11.50 -4.50
C ASN A 257 14.58 -12.44 -3.33
N THR A 258 13.75 -13.46 -3.15
CA THR A 258 13.92 -14.49 -2.14
C THR A 258 14.02 -15.91 -2.72
N ALA A 259 14.24 -16.02 -4.02
CA ALA A 259 14.44 -17.28 -4.71
C ALA A 259 15.71 -18.01 -4.23
N THR A 260 15.84 -19.28 -4.65
CA THR A 260 17.00 -20.09 -4.31
C THR A 260 18.31 -19.43 -4.77
N GLY A 261 19.31 -19.41 -3.90
CA GLY A 261 20.61 -18.76 -4.15
C GLY A 261 20.75 -17.36 -3.55
N GLN A 262 19.67 -16.79 -3.02
CA GLN A 262 19.72 -15.55 -2.25
C GLN A 262 20.17 -15.83 -0.81
N ASP A 263 21.17 -15.10 -0.33
CA ASP A 263 21.68 -15.19 1.04
C ASP A 263 21.69 -13.79 1.70
N PRO A 264 20.90 -13.58 2.78
CA PRO A 264 20.93 -12.33 3.53
C PRO A 264 22.33 -11.93 4.03
N PHE A 265 23.21 -12.89 4.30
CA PHE A 265 24.52 -12.65 4.88
C PHE A 265 25.66 -12.58 3.86
N ASP A 266 25.41 -12.87 2.59
CA ASP A 266 26.41 -12.69 1.54
C ASP A 266 26.75 -11.19 1.41
N PRO A 267 28.03 -10.77 1.51
CA PRO A 267 28.39 -9.36 1.54
C PRO A 267 28.06 -8.58 0.26
N GLU A 268 28.18 -9.20 -0.92
CA GLU A 268 27.91 -8.53 -2.20
C GLU A 268 26.40 -8.32 -2.37
N GLN A 269 25.61 -9.37 -2.12
CA GLN A 269 24.15 -9.27 -2.11
C GLN A 269 23.68 -8.29 -1.03
N ALA A 270 24.29 -8.29 0.16
CA ALA A 270 23.97 -7.38 1.24
C ALA A 270 24.23 -5.91 0.86
N ALA A 271 25.39 -5.60 0.27
CA ALA A 271 25.69 -4.24 -0.18
C ALA A 271 24.66 -3.74 -1.21
N ALA A 272 24.31 -4.59 -2.20
CA ALA A 272 23.31 -4.25 -3.20
C ALA A 272 21.91 -4.04 -2.59
N ARG A 273 21.50 -4.87 -1.64
CA ARG A 273 20.23 -4.70 -0.91
C ARG A 273 20.25 -3.45 -0.01
N ASN A 274 21.33 -3.23 0.74
CA ASN A 274 21.46 -2.09 1.65
C ASN A 274 21.42 -0.76 0.87
N ALA A 275 21.96 -0.71 -0.35
CA ALA A 275 21.80 0.45 -1.24
C ALA A 275 20.33 0.74 -1.58
N LYS A 276 19.52 -0.29 -1.88
CA LYS A 276 18.08 -0.15 -2.14
C LYS A 276 17.29 0.24 -0.89
N ILE A 277 17.61 -0.35 0.27
CA ILE A 277 17.00 0.00 1.55
C ILE A 277 17.31 1.47 1.89
N ASN A 278 18.56 1.90 1.74
CA ASN A 278 18.96 3.28 1.95
C ASN A 278 18.23 4.25 1.01
N ALA A 279 18.04 3.90 -0.26
CA ALA A 279 17.29 4.74 -1.18
C ALA A 279 15.84 4.96 -0.72
N ILE A 280 15.17 3.93 -0.21
CA ILE A 280 13.81 4.03 0.35
C ILE A 280 13.82 4.90 1.62
N ILE A 281 14.73 4.62 2.55
CA ILE A 281 14.81 5.36 3.82
C ILE A 281 15.14 6.83 3.55
N ASP A 282 16.09 7.12 2.67
CA ASP A 282 16.48 8.50 2.36
C ASP A 282 15.32 9.27 1.71
N GLN A 283 14.50 8.62 0.86
CA GLN A 283 13.26 9.23 0.35
C GLN A 283 12.23 9.50 1.47
N LEU A 284 12.04 8.57 2.41
CA LEU A 284 11.15 8.78 3.55
C LEU A 284 11.63 9.92 4.45
N LEU A 285 12.91 9.96 4.78
CA LEU A 285 13.50 11.01 5.63
C LEU A 285 13.42 12.38 4.94
N LEU A 286 13.63 12.42 3.62
CA LEU A 286 13.48 13.64 2.82
C LEU A 286 12.02 14.12 2.83
N SER A 287 11.09 13.30 2.34
CA SER A 287 9.67 13.67 2.17
C SER A 287 8.91 13.99 3.44
N THR A 288 9.35 13.45 4.58
CA THR A 288 8.67 13.66 5.87
C THR A 288 9.41 14.62 6.80
N GLY A 289 10.63 15.02 6.46
CA GLY A 289 11.53 15.77 7.35
C GLY A 289 11.97 14.98 8.60
N ALA A 290 11.62 13.69 8.70
CA ALA A 290 12.03 12.85 9.80
C ALA A 290 13.54 12.62 9.80
N GLN A 291 14.13 12.45 10.99
CA GLN A 291 15.55 12.10 11.13
C GLN A 291 15.80 10.60 11.20
N LYS A 292 14.75 9.82 11.48
CA LYS A 292 14.81 8.37 11.63
C LYS A 292 13.51 7.72 11.15
N ILE A 293 13.59 6.42 10.86
CA ILE A 293 12.42 5.56 10.61
C ILE A 293 12.28 4.49 11.70
N ASN A 294 11.10 3.90 11.79
CA ASN A 294 10.86 2.64 12.47
C ASN A 294 11.01 1.48 11.48
N LEU A 295 11.73 0.43 11.86
CA LEU A 295 11.99 -0.73 11.01
C LEU A 295 11.22 -1.95 11.52
N VAL A 296 10.60 -2.70 10.62
CA VAL A 296 9.96 -4.00 10.91
C VAL A 296 10.56 -5.04 9.98
N GLY A 297 11.12 -6.11 10.53
CA GLY A 297 11.59 -7.27 9.75
C GLY A 297 10.77 -8.50 10.12
N HIS A 298 10.34 -9.29 9.13
CA HIS A 298 9.66 -10.57 9.36
C HIS A 298 10.48 -11.74 8.84
N SER A 299 10.63 -12.79 9.66
CA SER A 299 11.29 -14.05 9.25
C SER A 299 12.70 -13.81 8.65
N MET A 300 12.95 -14.16 7.39
CA MET A 300 14.21 -13.84 6.71
C MET A 300 14.50 -12.33 6.61
N GLY A 301 13.46 -11.50 6.59
CA GLY A 301 13.56 -10.05 6.70
C GLY A 301 14.26 -9.60 7.98
N THR A 302 14.17 -10.35 9.09
CA THR A 302 14.95 -10.03 10.29
C THR A 302 16.45 -10.21 10.06
N ARG A 303 16.86 -11.18 9.23
CA ARG A 303 18.28 -11.38 8.88
C ARG A 303 18.78 -10.24 8.00
N VAL A 304 17.96 -9.80 7.05
CA VAL A 304 18.23 -8.60 6.25
C VAL A 304 18.38 -7.38 7.16
N SER A 305 17.47 -7.18 8.10
CA SER A 305 17.54 -6.09 9.08
C SER A 305 18.78 -6.18 9.98
N LEU A 306 19.18 -7.37 10.44
CA LEU A 306 20.40 -7.56 11.24
C LEU A 306 21.65 -7.11 10.47
N VAL A 307 21.76 -7.50 9.19
CA VAL A 307 22.88 -7.11 8.34
C VAL A 307 22.87 -5.60 8.08
N TYR A 308 21.70 -5.03 7.76
CA TYR A 308 21.54 -3.59 7.58
C TYR A 308 21.94 -2.79 8.84
N LEU A 309 21.46 -3.20 10.02
CA LEU A 309 21.73 -2.56 11.31
C LEU A 309 23.15 -2.80 11.84
N SER A 310 23.92 -3.70 11.23
CA SER A 310 25.33 -3.93 11.62
C SER A 310 26.25 -2.77 11.18
N GLU A 311 25.83 -1.98 10.20
CA GLU A 311 26.51 -0.77 9.77
C GLU A 311 26.05 0.43 10.62
N GLU A 312 26.99 1.13 11.27
CA GLU A 312 26.69 2.22 12.21
C GLU A 312 25.89 3.36 11.55
N GLU A 313 26.23 3.71 10.31
CA GLU A 313 25.54 4.75 9.54
C GLU A 313 24.07 4.39 9.25
N ASN A 314 23.80 3.11 8.95
CA ASN A 314 22.45 2.60 8.72
C ASN A 314 21.65 2.53 10.02
N ALA A 315 22.25 2.03 11.09
CA ALA A 315 21.63 1.97 12.42
C ALA A 315 21.27 3.36 12.95
N ALA A 316 22.08 4.38 12.64
CA ALA A 316 21.81 5.76 13.04
C ALA A 316 20.48 6.31 12.47
N LYS A 317 20.04 5.82 11.30
CA LYS A 317 18.76 6.18 10.66
C LYS A 317 17.55 5.46 11.25
N VAL A 318 17.72 4.50 12.16
CA VAL A 318 16.63 3.71 12.73
C VAL A 318 16.37 4.13 14.18
N GLY A 319 15.13 4.49 14.47
CA GLY A 319 14.67 4.89 15.81
C GLY A 319 14.36 3.69 16.68
N ARG A 320 13.59 2.74 16.13
CA ARG A 320 13.14 1.51 16.79
C ARG A 320 13.04 0.39 15.77
N TYR A 321 13.30 -0.84 16.23
CA TYR A 321 13.25 -2.04 15.40
C TYR A 321 12.27 -3.07 15.98
N VAL A 322 11.41 -3.65 15.14
CA VAL A 322 10.58 -4.80 15.49
C VAL A 322 11.06 -6.01 14.70
N SER A 323 11.48 -7.04 15.41
CA SER A 323 11.84 -8.36 14.88
C SER A 323 10.65 -9.31 15.02
N VAL A 324 10.05 -9.72 13.90
CA VAL A 324 8.86 -10.57 13.88
C VAL A 324 9.24 -12.00 13.49
N ASP A 325 9.08 -12.92 14.43
CA ASP A 325 9.29 -14.37 14.35
C ASP A 325 10.54 -14.82 13.57
N GLY A 326 11.63 -14.12 13.83
CA GLY A 326 12.87 -14.23 13.08
C GLY A 326 13.95 -15.09 13.74
N THR A 327 15.16 -14.54 13.72
CA THR A 327 16.38 -15.21 14.21
C THR A 327 16.76 -14.71 15.60
N GLU A 328 17.12 -15.63 16.49
CA GLU A 328 17.67 -15.29 17.81
C GLU A 328 19.05 -14.64 17.67
N VAL A 329 19.36 -13.69 18.55
CA VAL A 329 20.68 -13.05 18.61
C VAL A 329 21.06 -12.75 20.05
N ASP A 330 22.35 -12.83 20.36
CA ASP A 330 22.92 -12.67 21.70
C ASP A 330 23.25 -11.21 22.07
N HIS A 331 22.79 -10.25 21.25
CA HIS A 331 22.99 -8.83 21.43
C HIS A 331 21.83 -8.02 20.82
N LEU A 332 21.77 -6.73 21.17
CA LEU A 332 20.79 -5.81 20.63
C LEU A 332 21.19 -5.36 19.20
N PRO A 333 20.36 -5.59 18.17
CA PRO A 333 20.68 -5.24 16.77
C PRO A 333 21.05 -3.77 16.59
N GLY A 334 22.29 -3.49 16.16
CA GLY A 334 22.78 -2.12 15.91
C GLY A 334 22.70 -1.18 17.13
N ASN A 335 22.56 -1.72 18.35
CA ASN A 335 22.19 -0.96 19.55
C ASN A 335 20.86 -0.17 19.43
N VAL A 336 19.99 -0.55 18.50
CA VAL A 336 18.67 0.07 18.30
C VAL A 336 17.66 -0.56 19.27
N PRO A 337 16.83 0.23 19.97
CA PRO A 337 15.75 -0.30 20.79
C PRO A 337 14.90 -1.29 19.99
N THR A 338 14.82 -2.53 20.50
CA THR A 338 14.21 -3.65 19.77
C THR A 338 13.05 -4.27 20.54
N LEU A 339 11.96 -4.55 19.83
CA LEU A 339 10.88 -5.43 20.24
C LEU A 339 10.95 -6.72 19.40
N ALA A 340 11.04 -7.87 20.04
CA ALA A 340 10.98 -9.17 19.40
C ALA A 340 9.60 -9.79 19.64
N LEU A 341 8.82 -9.95 18.57
CA LEU A 341 7.53 -10.63 18.58
C LEU A 341 7.75 -12.05 18.08
N TRP A 342 7.61 -13.02 18.98
CA TRP A 342 7.71 -14.43 18.64
C TRP A 342 6.32 -15.00 18.31
N GLY A 343 6.26 -15.86 17.30
CA GLY A 343 5.11 -16.71 17.02
C GLY A 343 5.36 -18.08 17.65
N GLN A 344 5.51 -19.10 16.82
CA GLN A 344 5.66 -20.48 17.29
C GLN A 344 7.00 -20.83 17.99
N TYR A 345 7.99 -19.92 18.03
CA TYR A 345 9.27 -20.15 18.70
C TYR A 345 9.34 -19.48 20.07
N VAL A 346 9.08 -20.24 21.13
CA VAL A 346 9.04 -19.73 22.52
C VAL A 346 10.37 -19.84 23.28
N ASP A 347 11.37 -20.48 22.69
CA ASP A 347 12.69 -20.73 23.27
C ASP A 347 13.79 -19.78 22.77
N ARG A 348 13.47 -18.96 21.77
CA ARG A 348 14.39 -18.00 21.14
C ARG A 348 14.34 -16.64 21.81
N SER A 349 15.41 -15.87 21.71
CA SER A 349 15.40 -14.48 22.21
C SER A 349 16.32 -13.56 21.41
N VAL A 350 16.01 -12.26 21.47
CA VAL A 350 16.94 -11.17 21.12
C VAL A 350 17.42 -10.58 22.45
N VAL A 351 18.68 -10.83 22.81
CA VAL A 351 19.22 -10.38 24.10
C VAL A 351 19.27 -8.85 24.15
N GLY A 352 18.69 -8.27 25.21
CA GLY A 352 18.59 -6.82 25.40
C GLY A 352 17.33 -6.19 24.79
N ALA A 353 16.53 -6.94 24.04
CA ALA A 353 15.23 -6.50 23.52
C ALA A 353 14.08 -6.82 24.49
N GLU A 354 12.94 -6.16 24.29
CA GLU A 354 11.66 -6.65 24.82
C GLU A 354 11.25 -7.89 24.01
N ASN A 355 11.14 -9.06 24.65
CA ASN A 355 10.75 -10.31 23.97
C ASN A 355 9.32 -10.68 24.39
N VAL A 356 8.44 -10.82 23.41
CA VAL A 356 7.02 -11.19 23.59
C VAL A 356 6.78 -12.54 22.95
N TYR A 357 6.16 -13.45 23.71
CA TYR A 357 5.84 -14.80 23.29
C TYR A 357 4.33 -15.04 23.36
N PRO A 358 3.76 -15.90 22.51
CA PRO A 358 2.40 -16.34 22.69
C PRO A 358 2.30 -17.25 23.92
N PRO A 359 1.11 -17.41 24.51
CA PRO A 359 0.86 -18.44 25.51
C PRO A 359 1.18 -19.84 24.96
N ALA A 360 1.72 -20.72 25.80
CA ALA A 360 2.12 -22.07 25.37
C ALA A 360 0.94 -22.92 24.86
N GLU A 361 -0.24 -22.66 25.41
CA GLU A 361 -1.51 -23.28 25.07
C GLU A 361 -2.22 -22.67 23.85
N ALA A 362 -1.74 -21.51 23.37
CA ALA A 362 -2.33 -20.76 22.27
C ALA A 362 -1.23 -20.20 21.36
N PRO A 363 -0.53 -21.06 20.60
CA PRO A 363 0.52 -20.61 19.69
C PRO A 363 -0.07 -19.67 18.63
N VAL A 364 0.79 -18.79 18.11
CA VAL A 364 0.47 -17.92 16.97
C VAL A 364 1.31 -18.38 15.78
N GLY A 365 0.69 -18.45 14.60
CA GLY A 365 1.37 -18.85 13.36
C GLY A 365 2.55 -17.94 12.99
N HIS A 366 3.47 -18.46 12.17
CA HIS A 366 4.68 -17.75 11.75
C HIS A 366 4.36 -16.49 10.91
N ILE A 367 3.33 -16.55 10.07
CA ILE A 367 2.82 -15.44 9.27
C ILE A 367 1.76 -14.67 10.07
N GLU A 368 0.92 -15.37 10.84
CA GLU A 368 -0.09 -14.75 11.69
C GLU A 368 0.47 -13.70 12.66
N VAL A 369 1.64 -13.93 13.25
CA VAL A 369 2.31 -12.94 14.11
C VAL A 369 2.73 -11.67 13.35
N ALA A 370 2.94 -11.74 12.02
CA ALA A 370 3.19 -10.54 11.20
C ALA A 370 1.91 -9.77 10.91
N THR A 371 0.75 -10.44 10.82
CA THR A 371 -0.52 -9.84 10.38
C THR A 371 -1.55 -9.60 11.48
N SER A 372 -1.34 -10.14 12.69
CA SER A 372 -2.32 -10.07 13.77
C SER A 372 -2.51 -8.66 14.34
N ALA A 373 -3.73 -8.39 14.83
CA ALA A 373 -4.09 -7.17 15.55
C ALA A 373 -3.34 -7.03 16.89
N ASP A 374 -3.06 -8.12 17.60
CA ASP A 374 -2.25 -8.07 18.84
C ASP A 374 -0.82 -7.62 18.54
N SER A 375 -0.21 -8.13 17.46
CA SER A 375 1.11 -7.68 17.04
C SER A 375 1.11 -6.21 16.62
N PHE A 376 0.07 -5.75 15.94
CA PHE A 376 -0.11 -4.31 15.66
C PHE A 376 -0.11 -3.46 16.93
N GLU A 377 -0.91 -3.81 17.93
CA GLU A 377 -1.01 -3.01 19.17
C GLU A 377 0.33 -2.90 19.88
N ARG A 378 1.12 -3.97 19.88
CA ARG A 378 2.46 -4.01 20.46
C ARG A 378 3.44 -3.17 19.66
N MET A 379 3.45 -3.32 18.34
CA MET A 379 4.30 -2.52 17.45
C MET A 379 3.98 -1.03 17.59
N TYR A 380 2.70 -0.67 17.51
CA TYR A 380 2.25 0.71 17.65
C TYR A 380 2.67 1.30 19.00
N ARG A 381 2.40 0.59 20.11
CA ARG A 381 2.81 1.05 21.45
C ARG A 381 4.31 1.20 21.57
N PHE A 382 5.06 0.27 21.01
CA PHE A 382 6.52 0.33 21.02
C PHE A 382 7.04 1.54 20.24
N PHE A 383 6.48 1.81 19.07
CA PHE A 383 6.85 2.96 18.25
C PHE A 383 6.49 4.30 18.88
N ASN A 384 5.29 4.39 19.44
CA ASN A 384 4.63 5.65 19.75
C ASN A 384 4.58 5.99 21.24
N GLY A 385 4.88 5.03 22.12
CA GLY A 385 4.83 5.21 23.57
C GLY A 385 3.41 5.20 24.15
N GLU A 386 2.39 4.96 23.32
CA GLU A 386 0.97 4.92 23.72
C GLU A 386 0.21 3.84 22.95
N ALA A 387 -0.92 3.38 23.48
CA ALA A 387 -1.75 2.40 22.78
C ALA A 387 -2.40 3.03 21.54
N PRO A 388 -2.67 2.25 20.47
CA PRO A 388 -3.51 2.72 19.37
C PRO A 388 -4.94 2.99 19.87
N GLU A 389 -5.64 3.88 19.19
CA GLU A 389 -7.07 4.10 19.38
C GLU A 389 -7.88 2.86 18.96
N THR A 390 -7.48 2.22 17.87
CA THR A 390 -8.11 0.98 17.37
C THR A 390 -7.08 0.02 16.79
N SER A 391 -7.29 -1.28 16.98
CA SER A 391 -6.58 -2.36 16.26
C SER A 391 -7.47 -3.06 15.22
N ILE A 392 -8.74 -2.63 15.13
CA ILE A 392 -9.69 -3.05 14.12
C ILE A 392 -9.45 -2.22 12.87
N ILE A 393 -9.52 -2.87 11.71
CA ILE A 393 -9.50 -2.21 10.42
C ILE A 393 -10.89 -1.60 10.17
N PRO A 394 -11.02 -0.25 10.13
CA PRO A 394 -12.30 0.38 9.95
C PRO A 394 -12.83 0.20 8.52
N GLN A 395 -14.15 0.34 8.39
CA GLN A 395 -14.80 0.50 7.09
C GLN A 395 -14.72 1.97 6.66
N ALA A 396 -14.47 2.22 5.38
CA ALA A 396 -14.56 3.57 4.83
C ALA A 396 -16.01 4.06 4.88
N GLU A 397 -16.21 5.35 5.17
CA GLU A 397 -17.55 5.96 5.24
C GLU A 397 -18.24 6.04 3.87
N GLY A 398 -17.45 6.15 2.79
CA GLY A 398 -17.94 6.23 1.41
C GLY A 398 -18.37 4.89 0.79
N GLU A 399 -19.04 4.98 -0.35
CA GLU A 399 -19.44 3.80 -1.16
C GLU A 399 -18.29 3.24 -2.02
N GLN A 400 -17.16 3.94 -2.08
CA GLN A 400 -16.01 3.57 -2.89
C GLN A 400 -14.73 3.63 -2.08
N VAL A 401 -13.77 2.80 -2.47
CA VAL A 401 -12.44 2.70 -1.86
C VAL A 401 -11.37 2.69 -2.95
N TRP A 402 -10.17 3.11 -2.59
CA TRP A 402 -9.00 3.09 -3.48
C TRP A 402 -8.17 1.84 -3.27
N ILE A 403 -7.76 1.21 -4.36
CA ILE A 403 -6.79 0.13 -4.32
C ILE A 403 -5.59 0.41 -5.23
N ALA A 404 -4.42 -0.04 -4.78
CA ALA A 404 -3.21 -0.09 -5.58
C ALA A 404 -2.38 -1.31 -5.16
N GLY A 405 -1.47 -1.74 -6.02
CA GLY A 405 -0.71 -2.93 -5.72
C GLY A 405 0.38 -3.21 -6.71
N LYS A 406 0.85 -4.46 -6.69
CA LYS A 406 1.83 -4.97 -7.64
C LYS A 406 1.44 -6.35 -8.17
N ALA A 407 1.76 -6.60 -9.44
CA ALA A 407 1.73 -7.93 -10.07
C ALA A 407 3.15 -8.42 -10.28
N HIS A 408 3.50 -9.55 -9.65
CA HIS A 408 4.89 -9.98 -9.48
C HIS A 408 5.14 -11.41 -9.90
N ILE A 409 6.36 -11.66 -10.40
CA ILE A 409 6.91 -13.00 -10.51
C ILE A 409 7.37 -13.46 -9.13
N PHE A 410 6.76 -14.54 -8.64
CA PHE A 410 7.06 -15.15 -7.35
C PHE A 410 8.18 -16.21 -7.46
N PRO A 411 9.12 -16.28 -6.49
CA PRO A 411 9.31 -15.45 -5.29
C PRO A 411 10.33 -14.31 -5.46
N GLU A 412 10.65 -13.94 -6.70
CA GLU A 412 11.63 -12.91 -7.04
C GLU A 412 11.14 -11.48 -6.73
N ASN A 413 9.83 -11.26 -6.66
CA ASN A 413 9.19 -9.95 -6.46
C ASN A 413 9.64 -8.91 -7.51
N ILE A 414 9.78 -9.37 -8.76
CA ILE A 414 9.98 -8.51 -9.93
C ILE A 414 8.66 -8.34 -10.69
N GLY A 415 8.48 -7.22 -11.39
CA GLY A 415 7.28 -6.96 -12.17
C GLY A 415 6.98 -8.06 -13.18
N ALA A 416 5.70 -8.39 -13.34
CA ALA A 416 5.21 -9.27 -14.40
C ALA A 416 5.19 -8.55 -15.76
N GLU A 417 6.35 -8.04 -16.15
CA GLU A 417 6.51 -7.11 -17.28
C GLU A 417 5.93 -7.67 -18.58
N GLY A 418 5.18 -6.83 -19.29
CA GLY A 418 4.55 -7.17 -20.57
C GLY A 418 3.19 -7.87 -20.45
N MET A 419 2.77 -8.27 -19.26
CA MET A 419 1.39 -8.70 -19.00
C MET A 419 0.45 -7.48 -18.92
N THR A 420 -0.85 -7.69 -19.14
CA THR A 420 -1.88 -6.65 -18.95
C THR A 420 -2.78 -7.03 -17.79
N LEU A 421 -2.91 -6.14 -16.79
CA LEU A 421 -3.90 -6.27 -15.75
C LEU A 421 -5.21 -5.59 -16.19
N GLU A 422 -6.30 -6.32 -16.08
CA GLU A 422 -7.66 -5.80 -16.19
C GLU A 422 -8.44 -6.10 -14.91
N ILE A 423 -9.21 -5.15 -14.41
CA ILE A 423 -10.03 -5.32 -13.21
C ILE A 423 -11.50 -5.18 -13.58
N TYR A 424 -12.31 -6.16 -13.19
CA TYR A 424 -13.74 -6.20 -13.42
C TYR A 424 -14.47 -6.36 -12.09
N GLU A 425 -15.58 -5.65 -11.91
CA GLU A 425 -16.55 -6.04 -10.88
C GLU A 425 -17.18 -7.38 -11.27
N SER A 426 -17.33 -8.29 -10.32
CA SER A 426 -17.87 -9.63 -10.52
C SER A 426 -19.05 -9.90 -9.60
N ASP A 427 -19.96 -10.76 -10.05
CA ASP A 427 -21.09 -11.23 -9.25
C ASP A 427 -20.56 -12.08 -8.07
N PRO A 428 -20.90 -11.76 -6.81
CA PRO A 428 -20.33 -12.44 -5.64
C PRO A 428 -20.80 -13.89 -5.49
N ASN A 429 -21.88 -14.29 -6.16
CA ASN A 429 -22.42 -15.65 -6.08
C ASN A 429 -21.82 -16.58 -7.14
N THR A 430 -21.32 -16.04 -8.25
CA THR A 430 -20.85 -16.82 -9.40
C THR A 430 -19.40 -16.55 -9.78
N GLY A 431 -18.86 -15.38 -9.41
CA GLY A 431 -17.55 -14.89 -9.82
C GLY A 431 -17.49 -14.37 -11.26
N LEU A 432 -18.61 -14.37 -12.00
CA LEU A 432 -18.66 -13.89 -13.38
C LEU A 432 -18.62 -12.36 -13.43
N ARG A 433 -17.95 -11.81 -14.45
CA ARG A 433 -17.89 -10.36 -14.69
C ARG A 433 -19.30 -9.78 -14.86
N LEU A 434 -19.55 -8.62 -14.25
CA LEU A 434 -20.80 -7.88 -14.41
C LEU A 434 -20.86 -7.04 -15.70
N SER A 435 -19.71 -6.85 -16.34
CA SER A 435 -19.53 -6.02 -17.54
C SER A 435 -18.43 -6.61 -18.43
N ASP A 436 -18.57 -6.47 -19.74
CA ASP A 436 -17.52 -6.80 -20.73
C ASP A 436 -16.43 -5.72 -20.83
N VAL A 437 -16.65 -4.56 -20.19
CA VAL A 437 -15.69 -3.46 -20.12
C VAL A 437 -15.02 -3.47 -18.74
N PRO A 438 -13.68 -3.52 -18.66
CA PRO A 438 -12.98 -3.45 -17.38
C PRO A 438 -13.13 -2.08 -16.74
N LEU A 439 -13.18 -2.05 -15.41
CA LEU A 439 -13.08 -0.82 -14.61
C LEU A 439 -11.70 -0.19 -14.73
N TYR A 440 -10.67 -1.01 -14.93
CA TYR A 440 -9.28 -0.58 -15.01
C TYR A 440 -8.49 -1.51 -15.93
N ARG A 441 -7.58 -0.93 -16.71
CA ARG A 441 -6.68 -1.65 -17.60
C ARG A 441 -5.30 -1.02 -17.57
N HIS A 442 -4.27 -1.83 -17.35
CA HIS A 442 -2.89 -1.35 -17.24
C HIS A 442 -1.90 -2.39 -17.72
N GLN A 443 -0.88 -1.94 -18.46
CA GLN A 443 0.22 -2.81 -18.84
C GLN A 443 1.26 -2.81 -17.71
N ILE A 444 1.63 -4.00 -17.25
CA ILE A 444 2.58 -4.17 -16.14
C ILE A 444 4.00 -3.94 -16.65
N ASP A 445 4.76 -3.14 -15.92
CA ASP A 445 6.17 -2.84 -16.17
C ASP A 445 7.13 -3.71 -15.33
N ALA A 446 8.41 -3.34 -15.31
CA ALA A 446 9.45 -4.05 -14.57
C ALA A 446 9.33 -3.97 -13.04
N ASP A 447 8.63 -2.97 -12.49
CA ASP A 447 8.46 -2.81 -11.03
C ASP A 447 7.17 -3.49 -10.51
N GLY A 448 6.24 -3.75 -11.43
CA GLY A 448 5.01 -4.49 -11.22
C GLY A 448 3.81 -3.65 -10.76
N ALA A 449 3.99 -2.34 -10.54
CA ALA A 449 2.99 -1.48 -9.95
C ALA A 449 1.75 -1.29 -10.82
N TRP A 450 0.62 -1.08 -10.17
CA TRP A 450 -0.63 -0.71 -10.81
C TRP A 450 -1.51 0.08 -9.84
N GLY A 451 -2.48 0.79 -10.39
CA GLY A 451 -3.33 1.72 -9.66
C GLY A 451 -2.64 3.07 -9.45
N PRO A 452 -3.20 3.92 -8.56
CA PRO A 452 -4.42 3.70 -7.79
C PRO A 452 -5.67 3.62 -8.69
N VAL A 453 -6.66 2.82 -8.27
CA VAL A 453 -7.95 2.68 -8.95
C VAL A 453 -9.07 2.71 -7.92
N ARG A 454 -10.17 3.38 -8.25
CA ARG A 454 -11.37 3.44 -7.42
C ARG A 454 -12.29 2.28 -7.71
N ILE A 455 -12.73 1.59 -6.66
CA ILE A 455 -13.67 0.46 -6.76
C ILE A 455 -14.83 0.63 -5.79
N ASN A 456 -15.93 -0.08 -6.05
CA ASN A 456 -17.06 -0.11 -5.13
C ASN A 456 -16.67 -0.85 -3.83
N ARG A 457 -16.96 -0.25 -2.68
CA ARG A 457 -16.67 -0.80 -1.35
C ARG A 457 -17.40 -2.14 -1.20
N ASP A 458 -16.72 -3.12 -0.61
CA ASP A 458 -17.18 -4.49 -0.37
C ASP A 458 -17.56 -5.31 -1.63
N ALA A 459 -17.51 -4.75 -2.83
CA ALA A 459 -17.78 -5.47 -4.06
C ALA A 459 -16.68 -6.49 -4.38
N THR A 460 -17.08 -7.60 -4.98
CA THR A 460 -16.17 -8.65 -5.48
C THR A 460 -15.61 -8.26 -6.84
N HIS A 461 -14.33 -8.54 -7.04
CA HIS A 461 -13.64 -8.20 -8.27
C HIS A 461 -12.84 -9.39 -8.81
N GLU A 462 -12.81 -9.50 -10.14
CA GLU A 462 -11.85 -10.31 -10.87
C GLU A 462 -10.69 -9.42 -11.30
N TYR A 463 -9.47 -9.81 -10.92
CA TYR A 463 -8.23 -9.22 -11.42
C TYR A 463 -7.69 -10.15 -12.49
N ALA A 464 -7.93 -9.84 -13.76
CA ALA A 464 -7.47 -10.62 -14.89
C ALA A 464 -6.06 -10.19 -15.28
N LEU A 465 -5.06 -11.02 -15.00
CA LEU A 465 -3.69 -10.82 -15.48
C LEU A 465 -3.51 -11.58 -16.78
N LEU A 466 -3.61 -10.84 -17.88
CA LEU A 466 -3.57 -11.36 -19.24
C LEU A 466 -2.12 -11.52 -19.71
N HIS A 467 -1.80 -12.71 -20.20
CA HIS A 467 -0.49 -13.02 -20.72
C HIS A 467 -0.44 -12.77 -22.23
N PRO A 468 0.66 -12.23 -22.79
CA PRO A 468 0.76 -11.99 -24.24
C PRO A 468 0.69 -13.29 -25.07
N GLU A 469 1.17 -14.40 -24.53
CA GLU A 469 0.99 -15.72 -25.14
C GLU A 469 -0.36 -16.35 -24.72
N PRO A 470 -1.22 -16.73 -25.68
CA PRO A 470 -2.53 -17.31 -25.40
C PRO A 470 -2.46 -18.54 -24.50
N GLY A 471 -3.49 -18.71 -23.67
CA GLY A 471 -3.58 -19.86 -22.78
C GLY A 471 -2.65 -19.74 -21.57
N ASN A 472 -2.27 -18.53 -21.13
CA ASN A 472 -1.42 -18.37 -19.94
C ASN A 472 -1.95 -17.32 -18.95
N ASP A 473 -3.20 -16.89 -19.14
CA ASP A 473 -3.84 -15.93 -18.25
C ASP A 473 -3.97 -16.50 -16.84
N GLN A 474 -3.96 -15.60 -15.86
CA GLN A 474 -4.23 -15.93 -14.46
C GLN A 474 -5.23 -14.95 -13.89
N TYR A 475 -6.31 -15.45 -13.30
CA TYR A 475 -7.38 -14.62 -12.73
C TYR A 475 -7.34 -14.71 -11.21
N PHE A 476 -7.35 -13.55 -10.55
CA PHE A 476 -7.34 -13.46 -9.10
C PHE A 476 -8.71 -13.00 -8.59
N TYR A 477 -9.14 -13.61 -7.50
CA TYR A 477 -10.35 -13.25 -6.75
C TYR A 477 -9.97 -13.06 -5.28
N ARG A 478 -10.54 -12.04 -4.66
CA ARG A 478 -10.29 -11.69 -3.26
C ARG A 478 -11.61 -11.33 -2.61
N GLU A 479 -11.66 -11.37 -1.28
CA GLU A 479 -12.75 -10.71 -0.55
C GLU A 479 -12.77 -9.21 -0.86
N GLY A 480 -13.98 -8.63 -0.93
CA GLY A 480 -14.17 -7.21 -1.20
C GLY A 480 -13.48 -6.31 -0.17
N TYR A 481 -13.04 -5.13 -0.62
CA TYR A 481 -12.34 -4.17 0.23
C TYR A 481 -13.33 -3.25 0.94
N GLY A 482 -13.29 -3.29 2.28
CA GLY A 482 -14.10 -2.41 3.13
C GLY A 482 -13.49 -1.03 3.36
N GLN A 483 -12.21 -0.86 3.06
CA GLN A 483 -11.50 0.41 3.05
C GLN A 483 -10.32 0.33 2.08
N ASP A 484 -9.65 1.46 1.86
CA ASP A 484 -8.54 1.55 0.92
C ASP A 484 -7.41 0.54 1.22
N SER A 485 -6.77 0.02 0.18
CA SER A 485 -5.62 -0.87 0.31
C SER A 485 -4.57 -0.64 -0.79
N PHE A 486 -3.34 -0.37 -0.39
CA PHE A 486 -2.26 0.00 -1.33
C PHE A 486 -1.14 -1.04 -1.41
N LEU A 487 -1.29 -2.17 -0.72
CA LEU A 487 -0.33 -3.26 -0.68
C LEU A 487 -0.89 -4.56 -1.28
N VAL A 488 -1.81 -4.44 -2.24
CA VAL A 488 -2.36 -5.61 -2.95
C VAL A 488 -1.24 -6.29 -3.74
N ARG A 489 -1.14 -7.62 -3.67
CA ARG A 489 -0.14 -8.41 -4.41
C ARG A 489 -0.80 -9.50 -5.24
N LEU A 490 -0.48 -9.52 -6.53
CA LEU A 490 -0.93 -10.51 -7.51
C LEU A 490 0.28 -11.36 -7.93
N ASN A 491 0.49 -12.47 -7.23
CA ASN A 491 1.64 -13.34 -7.46
C ASN A 491 1.38 -14.28 -8.65
N THR A 492 2.23 -14.20 -9.66
CA THR A 492 2.22 -15.05 -10.84
C THR A 492 3.59 -15.72 -11.05
N SER A 493 3.67 -16.56 -12.07
CA SER A 493 4.91 -17.16 -12.56
C SER A 493 4.94 -17.05 -14.09
N LEU A 494 6.10 -17.15 -14.73
CA LEU A 494 6.15 -17.24 -16.18
C LEU A 494 5.73 -18.65 -16.65
N PRO A 495 5.17 -18.80 -17.86
CA PRO A 495 4.85 -20.11 -18.41
C PRO A 495 6.07 -21.05 -18.38
N GLY A 496 5.88 -22.27 -17.85
CA GLY A 496 6.93 -23.28 -17.74
C GLY A 496 8.00 -23.01 -16.68
N THR A 497 7.85 -21.99 -15.84
CA THR A 497 8.77 -21.69 -14.73
C THR A 497 8.05 -21.59 -13.39
N GLY A 498 8.81 -21.39 -12.32
CA GLY A 498 8.27 -21.15 -10.98
C GLY A 498 7.42 -22.31 -10.47
N VAL A 499 6.48 -22.00 -9.56
CA VAL A 499 5.60 -23.01 -8.97
C VAL A 499 4.46 -23.41 -9.93
N GLY A 500 4.03 -22.48 -10.80
CA GLY A 500 2.95 -22.71 -11.75
C GLY A 500 3.25 -23.79 -12.79
N GLN A 501 4.52 -24.10 -13.07
CA GLN A 501 4.91 -25.16 -14.01
C GLN A 501 4.44 -26.57 -13.59
N TYR A 502 4.19 -26.79 -12.29
CA TYR A 502 3.77 -28.09 -11.76
C TYR A 502 2.27 -28.32 -11.90
N LEU A 503 1.51 -27.31 -12.34
CA LEU A 503 0.09 -27.44 -12.58
C LEU A 503 -0.15 -28.20 -13.89
N HIS A 504 -0.83 -29.35 -13.80
CA HIS A 504 -1.35 -30.05 -14.96
C HIS A 504 -2.52 -29.27 -15.57
N ARG A 505 -2.64 -29.33 -16.90
CA ARG A 505 -3.54 -28.46 -17.68
C ARG A 505 -4.36 -29.27 -18.67
N SER A 506 -5.63 -28.90 -18.83
CA SER A 506 -6.59 -29.54 -19.74
C SER A 506 -7.85 -28.67 -19.88
N ALA A 507 -8.56 -28.80 -21.00
CA ALA A 507 -9.91 -28.26 -21.16
C ALA A 507 -10.92 -28.85 -20.16
N ALA A 508 -10.59 -29.98 -19.52
CA ALA A 508 -11.52 -30.73 -18.67
C ALA A 508 -11.58 -30.22 -17.22
N HIS A 509 -10.56 -29.50 -16.73
CA HIS A 509 -10.48 -29.11 -15.32
C HIS A 509 -9.96 -27.69 -15.09
N THR A 510 -10.33 -27.14 -13.94
CA THR A 510 -9.87 -25.84 -13.41
C THR A 510 -8.74 -26.05 -12.42
N ASN A 511 -7.71 -25.20 -12.47
CA ASN A 511 -6.66 -25.13 -11.46
C ASN A 511 -6.96 -23.98 -10.48
N ILE A 512 -6.93 -24.22 -9.18
CA ILE A 512 -7.15 -23.20 -8.15
C ILE A 512 -5.96 -23.15 -7.18
N ILE A 513 -5.52 -21.94 -6.85
CA ILE A 513 -4.53 -21.65 -5.80
C ILE A 513 -5.25 -20.85 -4.71
N ILE A 514 -5.30 -21.36 -3.49
CA ILE A 514 -5.99 -20.70 -2.37
C ILE A 514 -4.95 -20.17 -1.38
N GLY A 515 -4.94 -18.85 -1.17
CA GLY A 515 -3.98 -18.15 -0.33
C GLY A 515 -4.61 -17.46 0.89
N ARG A 516 -3.85 -17.35 1.98
CA ARG A 516 -4.15 -16.50 3.14
C ARG A 516 -2.86 -16.09 3.84
N ASP A 517 -2.69 -14.80 4.16
CA ASP A 517 -1.55 -14.28 4.95
C ASP A 517 -1.73 -14.52 6.47
N LYS A 518 -2.18 -15.73 6.77
CA LYS A 518 -2.36 -16.34 8.09
C LYS A 518 -2.44 -17.84 7.82
N GLU A 519 -1.56 -18.64 8.42
CA GLU A 519 -1.47 -20.08 8.14
C GLU A 519 -2.85 -20.75 8.19
N LEU A 520 -3.13 -21.76 7.38
CA LEU A 520 -4.27 -22.67 7.52
C LEU A 520 -3.86 -23.87 8.38
N TRP A 521 -4.65 -24.24 9.39
CA TRP A 521 -4.36 -25.36 10.29
C TRP A 521 -5.36 -26.51 10.16
N GLY A 522 -4.85 -27.73 10.03
CA GLY A 522 -5.64 -28.95 9.89
C GLY A 522 -5.40 -30.03 10.96
N ASP A 523 -4.44 -29.84 11.88
CA ASP A 523 -4.05 -30.84 12.92
C ASP A 523 -4.12 -30.31 14.37
N GLN A 524 -4.81 -29.18 14.60
CA GLN A 524 -4.96 -28.49 15.88
C GLN A 524 -6.32 -28.73 16.58
N GLY A 525 -7.09 -29.74 16.15
CA GLY A 525 -8.36 -30.11 16.77
C GLY A 525 -9.46 -29.06 16.56
N ASP A 526 -10.05 -28.57 17.66
CA ASP A 526 -11.10 -27.53 17.61
C ASP A 526 -10.59 -26.19 17.07
N ASN A 527 -9.27 -25.98 17.04
CA ASN A 527 -8.61 -24.78 16.50
C ASN A 527 -8.22 -24.92 15.02
N ASN A 528 -8.73 -25.94 14.32
CA ASN A 528 -8.56 -26.05 12.88
C ASN A 528 -9.33 -24.97 12.13
N ASP A 529 -8.77 -24.54 11.01
CA ASP A 529 -9.57 -23.90 9.95
C ASP A 529 -10.39 -24.99 9.23
N ARG A 530 -11.59 -24.64 8.77
CA ARG A 530 -12.34 -25.47 7.80
C ARG A 530 -12.31 -24.78 6.47
N LEU A 531 -11.76 -25.43 5.45
CA LEU A 531 -11.72 -24.90 4.09
C LEU A 531 -12.31 -25.96 3.17
N THR A 532 -13.43 -25.64 2.55
CA THR A 532 -14.08 -26.50 1.57
C THR A 532 -14.01 -25.90 0.17
N VAL A 533 -13.92 -26.77 -0.84
CA VAL A 533 -14.08 -26.44 -2.25
C VAL A 533 -15.16 -27.33 -2.83
N ASN A 534 -16.30 -26.75 -3.22
CA ASN A 534 -17.52 -27.51 -3.57
C ASN A 534 -17.83 -28.60 -2.54
N ASP A 535 -17.89 -28.21 -1.26
CA ASP A 535 -18.12 -29.08 -0.09
C ASP A 535 -17.03 -30.14 0.21
N VAL A 536 -15.93 -30.17 -0.56
CA VAL A 536 -14.79 -31.05 -0.28
C VAL A 536 -13.84 -30.37 0.69
N GLU A 537 -13.63 -30.94 1.89
CA GLU A 537 -12.63 -30.46 2.85
C GLU A 537 -11.21 -30.62 2.27
N VAL A 538 -10.49 -29.50 2.12
CA VAL A 538 -9.13 -29.47 1.53
C VAL A 538 -8.04 -29.08 2.54
N VAL A 539 -8.42 -28.51 3.68
CA VAL A 539 -7.54 -28.33 4.85
C VAL A 539 -7.73 -29.52 5.79
N THR A 540 -6.71 -30.35 5.88
CA THR A 540 -6.70 -31.60 6.65
C THR A 540 -5.41 -31.71 7.46
N GLU A 541 -5.33 -32.67 8.38
CA GLU A 541 -4.09 -32.97 9.11
C GLU A 541 -2.91 -33.31 8.18
N LEU A 542 -3.18 -33.81 6.98
CA LEU A 542 -2.16 -34.17 5.99
C LEU A 542 -1.71 -32.97 5.16
N THR A 543 -2.64 -32.11 4.74
CA THR A 543 -2.34 -30.98 3.87
C THR A 543 -1.81 -29.78 4.64
N ALA A 544 -2.26 -29.60 5.88
CA ALA A 544 -2.06 -28.39 6.67
C ALA A 544 -1.65 -28.66 8.12
N PRO A 545 -0.67 -29.55 8.41
CA PRO A 545 -0.18 -29.67 9.77
C PRO A 545 0.49 -28.37 10.21
N LEU A 546 0.49 -28.06 11.52
CA LEU A 546 1.03 -26.81 12.08
C LEU A 546 2.44 -26.48 11.55
N LEU A 547 3.30 -27.50 11.44
CA LEU A 547 4.67 -27.35 10.97
C LEU A 547 4.81 -27.08 9.47
N GLN A 548 3.78 -27.36 8.66
CA GLN A 548 3.77 -27.01 7.24
C GLN A 548 3.66 -25.51 7.02
N ARG A 549 3.05 -24.79 7.98
CA ARG A 549 2.78 -23.35 7.91
C ARG A 549 2.09 -22.97 6.60
N LEU A 550 1.07 -23.74 6.24
CA LEU A 550 0.41 -23.62 4.95
C LEU A 550 -0.20 -22.22 4.79
N SER A 551 0.27 -21.44 3.84
CA SER A 551 -0.33 -20.17 3.42
C SER A 551 -0.90 -20.22 2.00
N SER A 552 -0.48 -21.19 1.17
CA SER A 552 -0.94 -21.36 -0.20
C SER A 552 -1.20 -22.83 -0.54
N LEU A 553 -2.45 -23.17 -0.88
CA LEU A 553 -2.89 -24.52 -1.24
C LEU A 553 -3.18 -24.61 -2.75
N PHE A 554 -2.54 -25.57 -3.43
CA PHE A 554 -2.67 -25.80 -4.86
C PHE A 554 -3.62 -26.97 -5.16
N LEU A 555 -4.63 -26.74 -5.97
CA LEU A 555 -5.64 -27.73 -6.35
C LEU A 555 -5.64 -27.89 -7.87
N HIS A 556 -5.38 -29.12 -8.33
CA HIS A 556 -5.38 -29.47 -9.75
C HIS A 556 -5.76 -30.94 -9.96
N ASP A 557 -6.15 -31.29 -11.18
CA ASP A 557 -6.30 -32.69 -11.60
C ASP A 557 -4.92 -33.21 -12.00
N ARG A 558 -4.22 -33.87 -11.06
CA ARG A 558 -2.89 -34.40 -11.36
C ARG A 558 -3.04 -35.52 -12.38
N ASP A 559 -2.11 -35.59 -13.31
CA ASP A 559 -2.15 -36.49 -14.48
C ASP A 559 -3.30 -36.22 -15.47
N SER A 560 -4.13 -35.20 -15.24
CA SER A 560 -5.28 -34.82 -16.08
C SER A 560 -6.23 -36.01 -16.39
N ASP A 561 -6.47 -36.89 -15.40
CA ASP A 561 -7.22 -38.13 -15.57
C ASP A 561 -8.69 -38.06 -15.12
N GLN A 562 -9.13 -36.86 -14.71
CA GLN A 562 -10.48 -36.53 -14.23
C GLN A 562 -10.86 -37.27 -12.95
N ARG A 563 -9.89 -37.47 -12.04
CA ARG A 563 -10.11 -38.21 -10.77
C ARG A 563 -9.38 -37.56 -9.61
N SER A 564 -10.14 -37.22 -8.58
CA SER A 564 -9.54 -36.76 -7.31
C SER A 564 -8.88 -37.90 -6.53
N ASN A 565 -7.67 -37.65 -6.02
CA ASN A 565 -6.98 -38.51 -5.06
C ASN A 565 -6.54 -37.69 -3.83
N LEU A 566 -7.42 -37.68 -2.82
CA LEU A 566 -7.22 -36.90 -1.59
C LEU A 566 -6.56 -37.69 -0.46
N ALA A 567 -6.07 -38.90 -0.74
CA ALA A 567 -5.49 -39.78 0.28
C ALA A 567 -4.12 -39.29 0.79
N ALA A 568 -3.46 -38.42 0.04
CA ALA A 568 -2.18 -37.81 0.39
C ALA A 568 -2.06 -36.45 -0.30
N PRO A 569 -1.29 -35.51 0.28
CA PRO A 569 -1.00 -34.25 -0.37
C PRO A 569 -0.18 -34.46 -1.65
N ASP A 570 -0.27 -33.51 -2.57
CA ASP A 570 0.59 -33.51 -3.75
C ASP A 570 2.07 -33.39 -3.33
N PRO A 571 2.93 -34.35 -3.71
CA PRO A 571 4.28 -34.44 -3.18
C PRO A 571 5.21 -33.35 -3.72
N LEU A 572 4.87 -32.65 -4.82
CA LEU A 572 5.68 -31.53 -5.31
C LEU A 572 5.39 -30.28 -4.49
N PHE A 573 4.12 -29.89 -4.39
CA PHE A 573 3.73 -28.69 -3.66
C PHE A 573 3.99 -28.81 -2.16
N HIS A 574 3.76 -29.98 -1.57
CA HIS A 574 3.94 -30.20 -0.13
C HIS A 574 5.40 -30.14 0.36
N ARG A 575 6.39 -30.21 -0.55
CA ARG A 575 7.80 -30.01 -0.22
C ARG A 575 8.23 -28.55 -0.24
N LEU A 576 7.42 -27.67 -0.82
CA LEU A 576 7.74 -26.25 -0.93
C LEU A 576 7.37 -25.52 0.37
N PRO A 577 8.17 -24.53 0.81
CA PRO A 577 7.88 -23.77 2.01
C PRO A 577 6.51 -23.10 1.94
N PHE A 578 5.71 -23.21 3.00
CA PHE A 578 4.40 -22.59 3.16
C PHE A 578 3.33 -23.05 2.16
N MET A 579 3.63 -24.08 1.36
CA MET A 579 2.75 -24.57 0.30
C MET A 579 2.36 -26.01 0.53
N SER A 580 1.20 -26.38 0.01
CA SER A 580 0.73 -27.76 -0.05
C SER A 580 -0.16 -27.90 -1.28
N GLY A 581 -0.57 -29.12 -1.61
CA GLY A 581 -1.49 -29.31 -2.71
C GLY A 581 -2.29 -30.59 -2.59
N LEU A 582 -3.33 -30.70 -3.42
CA LEU A 582 -4.17 -31.88 -3.54
C LEU A 582 -4.45 -32.17 -5.01
N ASP A 583 -4.52 -33.46 -5.30
CA ASP A 583 -5.04 -34.00 -6.55
C ASP A 583 -6.57 -33.99 -6.47
N LEU A 584 -7.18 -32.89 -6.92
CA LEU A 584 -8.60 -32.61 -6.85
C LEU A 584 -9.10 -32.23 -8.24
N PHE A 585 -9.88 -33.13 -8.84
CA PHE A 585 -10.55 -32.87 -10.10
C PHE A 585 -11.70 -31.87 -9.89
N LEU A 586 -11.55 -30.68 -10.47
CA LEU A 586 -12.55 -29.61 -10.51
C LEU A 586 -13.02 -29.47 -11.97
N PRO A 587 -14.21 -29.99 -12.35
CA PRO A 587 -14.67 -29.96 -13.73
C PRO A 587 -14.75 -28.53 -14.27
N ALA A 588 -14.08 -28.27 -15.40
CA ALA A 588 -14.21 -27.02 -16.12
C ALA A 588 -15.35 -27.06 -17.13
N SER A 589 -15.81 -25.88 -17.54
CA SER A 589 -16.73 -25.73 -18.66
C SER A 589 -16.14 -24.77 -19.70
N PRO A 590 -16.37 -24.96 -21.01
CA PRO A 590 -15.76 -24.12 -22.04
C PRO A 590 -16.12 -22.63 -21.96
N GLN A 591 -17.25 -22.29 -21.33
CA GLN A 591 -17.72 -20.92 -21.10
C GLN A 591 -17.56 -20.46 -19.64
N ALA A 592 -16.92 -21.27 -18.79
CA ALA A 592 -16.84 -21.04 -17.34
C ALA A 592 -18.22 -20.74 -16.69
N SER A 593 -19.25 -21.48 -17.11
CA SER A 593 -20.65 -21.25 -16.73
C SER A 593 -21.06 -21.83 -15.39
N GLU A 594 -20.22 -22.68 -14.77
CA GLU A 594 -20.48 -23.24 -13.45
C GLU A 594 -19.60 -22.54 -12.40
N THR A 595 -20.08 -22.54 -11.16
CA THR A 595 -19.40 -21.91 -10.04
C THR A 595 -18.66 -22.95 -9.20
N ILE A 596 -17.46 -22.59 -8.77
CA ILE A 596 -16.70 -23.29 -7.73
C ILE A 596 -16.78 -22.44 -6.47
N GLU A 597 -17.44 -22.95 -5.43
CA GLU A 597 -17.49 -22.31 -4.12
C GLU A 597 -16.22 -22.64 -3.34
N VAL A 598 -15.52 -21.61 -2.87
CA VAL A 598 -14.41 -21.74 -1.90
C VAL A 598 -14.86 -21.10 -0.58
N ARG A 599 -15.02 -21.90 0.47
CA ARG A 599 -15.54 -21.47 1.76
C ARG A 599 -14.55 -21.74 2.87
N LEU A 600 -14.20 -20.68 3.61
CA LEU A 600 -13.31 -20.72 4.76
C LEU A 600 -14.09 -20.38 6.03
N GLN A 601 -14.12 -21.31 6.98
CA GLN A 601 -14.44 -21.03 8.37
C GLN A 601 -13.11 -20.84 9.13
N PRO A 602 -12.74 -19.60 9.48
CA PRO A 602 -11.45 -19.34 10.10
C PRO A 602 -11.38 -19.89 11.52
N ARG A 603 -10.19 -20.38 11.91
CA ARG A 603 -9.90 -20.71 13.30
C ARG A 603 -10.02 -19.46 14.19
N GLY A 604 -10.47 -19.66 15.43
CA GLY A 604 -10.71 -18.58 16.39
C GLY A 604 -12.09 -17.92 16.27
N GLY A 605 -12.93 -18.40 15.34
CA GLY A 605 -14.29 -17.90 15.12
C GLY A 605 -14.36 -16.73 14.13
N GLY A 606 -15.58 -16.24 13.90
CA GLY A 606 -15.89 -15.26 12.87
C GLY A 606 -16.99 -15.75 11.93
N ALA A 607 -17.40 -14.90 10.99
CA ALA A 607 -18.27 -15.31 9.90
C ALA A 607 -17.51 -16.17 8.89
N ASP A 608 -18.22 -17.06 8.20
CA ASP A 608 -17.69 -17.75 7.03
C ASP A 608 -17.26 -16.72 5.98
N GLN A 609 -16.08 -16.94 5.41
CA GLN A 609 -15.57 -16.19 4.27
C GLN A 609 -15.80 -17.05 3.03
N VAL A 610 -16.48 -16.50 2.02
CA VAL A 610 -16.83 -17.23 0.80
C VAL A 610 -16.36 -16.45 -0.41
N ILE A 611 -15.63 -17.11 -1.30
CA ILE A 611 -15.24 -16.58 -2.60
C ILE A 611 -15.69 -17.59 -3.66
N ASN A 612 -16.57 -17.15 -4.54
CA ASN A 612 -17.06 -17.93 -5.66
C ASN A 612 -16.28 -17.58 -6.93
N VAL A 613 -15.86 -18.58 -7.68
CA VAL A 613 -15.11 -18.39 -8.93
C VAL A 613 -15.72 -19.20 -10.08
N PRO A 614 -15.65 -18.72 -11.33
CA PRO A 614 -16.08 -19.50 -12.48
C PRO A 614 -15.13 -20.67 -12.75
N ASN A 615 -15.65 -21.78 -13.27
CA ASN A 615 -14.86 -22.99 -13.57
C ASN A 615 -14.09 -22.91 -14.90
N TRP A 616 -13.19 -21.93 -15.02
CA TRP A 616 -12.38 -21.71 -16.21
C TRP A 616 -11.52 -22.94 -16.58
N PRO A 617 -11.44 -23.31 -17.88
CA PRO A 617 -10.62 -24.43 -18.32
C PRO A 617 -9.14 -24.09 -18.23
N SER A 618 -8.36 -25.00 -17.64
CA SER A 618 -6.96 -24.74 -17.29
C SER A 618 -6.01 -24.65 -18.48
N ASP A 619 -6.43 -25.01 -19.69
CA ASP A 619 -5.68 -24.80 -20.94
C ASP A 619 -5.88 -23.40 -21.54
N GLY A 620 -6.93 -22.67 -21.15
CA GLY A 620 -7.15 -21.25 -21.47
C GLY A 620 -6.71 -20.30 -20.36
N VAL A 621 -7.14 -20.57 -19.12
CA VAL A 621 -6.78 -19.80 -17.92
C VAL A 621 -5.88 -20.70 -17.07
N ARG A 622 -4.58 -20.43 -17.02
CA ARG A 622 -3.59 -21.33 -16.41
C ARG A 622 -3.95 -21.70 -14.98
N SER A 623 -4.44 -20.72 -14.22
CA SER A 623 -4.87 -20.90 -12.84
C SER A 623 -5.79 -19.77 -12.39
N ILE A 624 -6.65 -20.09 -11.44
CA ILE A 624 -7.40 -19.13 -10.64
C ILE A 624 -6.70 -19.00 -9.29
N SER A 625 -6.54 -17.78 -8.78
CA SER A 625 -6.01 -17.51 -7.45
C SER A 625 -7.10 -16.91 -6.58
N VAL A 626 -7.35 -17.51 -5.42
CA VAL A 626 -8.31 -17.05 -4.41
C VAL A 626 -7.53 -16.60 -3.19
N GLN A 627 -7.70 -15.36 -2.74
CA GLN A 627 -7.02 -14.84 -1.54
C GLN A 627 -8.05 -14.42 -0.48
N PHE A 628 -7.96 -15.07 0.68
CA PHE A 628 -8.69 -14.66 1.89
C PHE A 628 -7.92 -13.60 2.69
N LYS A 629 -8.67 -12.74 3.37
CA LYS A 629 -8.15 -11.80 4.37
C LYS A 629 -7.51 -12.57 5.53
N ASP A 630 -6.45 -11.99 6.09
CA ASP A 630 -5.74 -12.54 7.25
C ASP A 630 -6.48 -12.34 8.59
N TYR A 631 -7.56 -11.56 8.57
CA TYR A 631 -8.45 -11.30 9.69
C TYR A 631 -9.90 -11.64 9.32
N ALA A 632 -10.67 -12.11 10.31
CA ALA A 632 -12.10 -12.29 10.12
C ALA A 632 -12.79 -10.91 10.04
N PRO A 633 -13.71 -10.69 9.08
CA PRO A 633 -14.53 -9.48 9.06
C PRO A 633 -15.28 -9.38 10.39
N THR A 634 -15.19 -8.25 11.09
CA THR A 634 -16.11 -7.95 12.18
C THR A 634 -17.51 -7.89 11.59
N ALA A 635 -18.45 -8.65 12.16
CA ALA A 635 -19.86 -8.52 11.79
C ALA A 635 -20.24 -7.04 11.82
N ALA A 636 -20.89 -6.55 10.75
CA ALA A 636 -21.37 -5.18 10.69
C ALA A 636 -22.14 -4.90 12.00
N GLN A 637 -21.69 -3.90 12.75
CA GLN A 637 -22.54 -3.37 13.82
C GLN A 637 -23.64 -2.59 13.10
N ASP A 638 -24.80 -3.22 12.98
CA ASP A 638 -26.04 -2.64 12.45
C ASP A 638 -26.42 -1.31 13.15
#